data_AF-A0A956P6H7-F1
#
_entry.id   AF-A0A956P6H7-F1
#
_cell.length_a   1.000
_cell.length_b   1.000
_cell.length_c   1.000
_cell.angle_alpha   90.00
_cell.angle_beta   90.00
_cell.angle_gamma   90.00
#
_symmetry.space_group_name_H-M   'P 1'
#
loop_
_entity.id
_entity.type
_entity.pdbx_description
1 polymer ?
#
loop_
_entity_poly.entity_id
_entity_poly.type
_entity_poly.pdbx_seq_one_letter_code
_entity_poly.pdbx_strand_id
1 'polypeptide(L)'
;MVPTFHASASGGSPTSTNAPKPSRTAPLLAVVLGLIAGAACTPSERPEPPTILRETHMVDDDNEFIHPYVPAYRTTSDGRVALQVQGGPQDLPFWYYAPESLEGPVVAGTPGVHLLATTEPVRVPQPPELSDPRWAQQGHTVICDPIDGGPDGRVNPYPCGPDGTHDCYDFTVIKTTAESIVGAQFWGIPTHVEVANPKTPEARIIEARVGDVVEGSFLPLTNDWTEPAITLDGRLLTGRAGGSPREWTNPETGERFVRQWDLGYFMLPEDAEPCDVTKWTTFTPMSHAPYDPQLKARYGLAAYPFRDTEGKPIEDGEDMGGSYPWVDRTATNLFMTGVPGRISQQSEQQYPRRCVHEGCERLEDPVDWDRGFMVAGLWTHGKLVHLDAMINNLDWAAPVNPLGHRWVKLYRDASGEDVEVRLGAGRGNGPQPRGASANENILDSMQQIHNHQSMARTVTPRDVVWVMSTGIATDEVAFDDYVDPNAFIVSNMQGSITQLRDSRGVTLSTPKYWNGQAWVLLLAFRPLEEFYRLIFDVYDEVHVQNAATSLGWNVPAYGRVEAGTGRIEPTALGGIKGKGLWLDGTDTVRYPIPEQPRPVTAVDWYMGIFLDSRAPNDAPRTLASFADGTVLDLAGRTVRYRADGEVLHEVLLPSGGPGGGWFHVGLRFQSGNRTVTLLADGFALDRFEAPRPMFTMAPGTLAIGEWGPTAGFKGWIDEFKVLAHDVNPEVACNHAHGTLVRIDENPGWSEIAARYPAWAHDEVAAAAGDAGFGARYACFHDYSADYAAHLANLPAGTGSVRAAINFPEGPLRAGVPRPDSTGNAFCLNCHHAKGKGGLSLEALARRADVPAEVDPRRQPHQPPARVFGNIPGGWIAPGPGPGSPAEGFQAPPEGALVDPWLLPGG
;
A
#
# COMPACT_ATOMS: atom_id res chain seq x y z
N MET A 1 8.56 42.72 43.35
CA MET A 1 9.53 43.47 44.18
C MET A 1 10.70 43.86 43.31
N VAL A 2 11.00 45.15 43.29
CA VAL A 2 12.03 45.85 42.51
C VAL A 2 13.43 45.50 43.10
N PRO A 3 14.54 45.53 42.32
CA PRO A 3 15.29 46.78 42.18
C PRO A 3 15.72 47.13 40.74
N THR A 4 15.41 48.37 40.40
CA THR A 4 16.01 49.28 39.41
C THR A 4 17.43 49.69 39.82
N PHE A 5 18.30 50.05 38.86
CA PHE A 5 19.11 51.29 38.95
C PHE A 5 19.59 51.82 37.58
N HIS A 6 19.56 53.15 37.51
CA HIS A 6 19.79 54.13 36.43
C HIS A 6 21.23 54.20 35.87
N ALA A 7 21.44 54.41 34.56
CA ALA A 7 21.48 55.65 33.75
C ALA A 7 22.81 56.46 33.82
N SER A 8 23.34 56.86 32.66
CA SER A 8 23.73 58.25 32.37
C SER A 8 24.03 58.47 30.88
N ALA A 9 23.70 59.67 30.40
CA ALA A 9 23.87 60.17 29.04
C ALA A 9 24.99 61.22 29.00
N SER A 10 25.55 61.48 27.81
CA SER A 10 25.72 62.84 27.23
C SER A 10 26.71 62.86 26.05
N GLY A 11 26.42 63.73 25.06
CA GLY A 11 27.49 64.40 24.30
C GLY A 11 27.34 64.52 22.78
N GLY A 12 26.67 65.58 22.32
CA GLY A 12 27.21 66.55 21.33
C GLY A 12 27.41 66.16 19.84
N SER A 13 26.54 66.70 18.98
CA SER A 13 26.77 67.05 17.54
C SER A 13 27.44 68.45 17.46
N PRO A 14 28.09 68.96 16.37
CA PRO A 14 27.61 68.90 14.98
C PRO A 14 28.60 68.93 13.78
N THR A 15 28.02 68.62 12.59
CA THR A 15 28.30 69.12 11.21
C THR A 15 29.64 68.80 10.51
N SER A 16 29.61 68.01 9.42
CA SER A 16 29.51 68.53 8.03
C SER A 16 29.63 67.42 6.94
N THR A 17 28.63 67.43 6.04
CA THR A 17 28.65 67.14 4.59
C THR A 17 29.62 66.10 4.00
N ASN A 18 29.09 64.96 3.53
CA ASN A 18 28.97 64.62 2.09
C ASN A 18 28.42 63.18 1.90
N ALA A 19 27.46 63.05 0.98
CA ALA A 19 26.77 61.80 0.62
C ALA A 19 27.71 60.74 0.03
N PRO A 20 27.40 59.42 0.15
CA PRO A 20 26.71 58.76 -0.97
C PRO A 20 25.75 57.60 -0.62
N LYS A 21 24.73 57.47 -1.48
CA LYS A 21 23.90 56.28 -1.85
C LYS A 21 22.94 55.67 -0.78
N PRO A 22 21.64 55.51 -1.11
CA PRO A 22 20.69 54.84 -0.24
C PRO A 22 20.93 53.32 -0.24
N SER A 23 21.18 52.77 0.94
CA SER A 23 21.04 51.35 1.22
C SER A 23 19.58 50.95 1.03
N ARG A 24 19.32 50.00 0.13
CA ARG A 24 18.04 49.29 0.06
C ARG A 24 17.90 48.39 1.29
N THR A 25 17.40 48.93 2.39
CA THR A 25 16.68 48.15 3.39
C THR A 25 15.29 47.87 2.81
N ALA A 26 15.11 46.68 2.25
CA ALA A 26 13.78 46.14 1.96
C ALA A 26 13.21 45.51 3.25
N PRO A 27 11.91 45.68 3.54
CA PRO A 27 11.28 45.14 4.73
C PRO A 27 11.09 43.62 4.57
N LEU A 28 11.76 42.87 5.43
CA LEU A 28 11.61 41.42 5.58
C LEU A 28 10.42 41.14 6.52
N LEU A 29 9.21 41.56 6.12
CA LEU A 29 7.98 41.28 6.86
C LEU A 29 6.73 41.48 5.97
N ALA A 30 6.71 40.80 4.82
CA ALA A 30 5.53 40.73 3.95
C ALA A 30 5.62 39.47 3.09
N VAL A 31 5.43 38.31 3.70
CA VAL A 31 5.18 37.06 2.97
C VAL A 31 3.80 36.56 3.41
N VAL A 32 2.85 36.82 2.50
CA VAL A 32 1.55 36.16 2.29
C VAL A 32 0.55 36.17 3.46
N LEU A 33 -0.07 37.33 3.67
CA LEU A 33 -1.43 37.46 4.19
C LEU A 33 -2.34 38.03 3.08
N GLY A 34 -2.18 37.46 1.87
CA GLY A 34 -2.89 37.88 0.67
C GLY A 34 -4.17 37.06 0.49
N LEU A 35 -5.31 37.68 0.79
CA LEU A 35 -6.65 37.38 0.25
C LEU A 35 -7.10 35.90 0.30
N ILE A 36 -7.45 35.40 1.48
CA ILE A 36 -8.48 34.35 1.59
C ILE A 36 -9.83 35.08 1.75
N ALA A 37 -10.39 35.54 0.64
CA ALA A 37 -11.82 35.79 0.55
C ALA A 37 -12.50 34.45 0.26
N GLY A 38 -12.47 33.53 1.23
CA GLY A 38 -13.23 32.29 1.15
C GLY A 38 -14.71 32.66 1.25
N ALA A 39 -15.50 32.29 0.24
CA ALA A 39 -16.94 32.26 0.40
C ALA A 39 -17.25 31.34 1.58
N ALA A 40 -18.11 31.78 2.50
CA ALA A 40 -18.65 30.91 3.52
C ALA A 40 -19.52 29.86 2.82
N CYS A 41 -18.91 28.75 2.39
CA CYS A 41 -19.63 27.56 1.97
C CYS A 41 -20.28 26.96 3.22
N THR A 42 -21.59 26.74 3.15
CA THR A 42 -22.25 25.84 4.09
C THR A 42 -21.56 24.48 3.99
N PRO A 43 -21.13 23.85 5.11
CA PRO A 43 -20.60 22.49 5.07
C PRO A 43 -21.59 21.60 4.30
N SER A 44 -21.09 20.71 3.44
CA SER A 44 -21.96 19.68 2.86
C SER A 44 -22.67 18.95 4.00
N GLU A 45 -23.90 18.52 3.77
CA GLU A 45 -24.57 17.65 4.73
C GLU A 45 -23.72 16.40 4.95
N ARG A 46 -23.69 15.88 6.19
CA ARG A 46 -22.96 14.65 6.48
C ARG A 46 -23.50 13.53 5.59
N PRO A 47 -22.63 12.69 5.02
CA PRO A 47 -23.06 11.66 4.11
C PRO A 47 -23.85 10.58 4.82
N GLU A 48 -24.60 9.82 4.03
CA GLU A 48 -25.27 8.63 4.50
C GLU A 48 -24.24 7.52 4.74
N PRO A 49 -24.45 6.61 5.72
CA PRO A 49 -23.53 5.52 5.95
C PRO A 49 -23.28 4.71 4.66
N PRO A 50 -22.04 4.29 4.39
CA PRO A 50 -21.75 3.33 3.33
C PRO A 50 -22.42 1.99 3.63
N THR A 51 -22.64 1.17 2.59
CA THR A 51 -23.24 -0.17 2.78
C THR A 51 -22.40 -1.05 3.71
N ILE A 52 -21.07 -0.95 3.59
CA ILE A 52 -20.14 -1.70 4.43
C ILE A 52 -19.66 -0.79 5.56
N LEU A 53 -20.04 -1.09 6.80
CA LEU A 53 -19.59 -0.40 8.01
C LEU A 53 -18.56 -1.26 8.75
N ARG A 54 -17.30 -1.20 8.31
CA ARG A 54 -16.15 -1.88 8.92
C ARG A 54 -15.85 -1.35 10.32
N GLU A 55 -15.29 -2.20 11.16
CA GLU A 55 -14.74 -1.74 12.43
C GLU A 55 -13.30 -1.25 12.22
N THR A 56 -13.09 0.07 12.17
CA THR A 56 -11.76 0.66 11.87
C THR A 56 -10.87 0.89 13.10
N HIS A 57 -11.38 0.59 14.30
CA HIS A 57 -10.71 0.87 15.56
C HIS A 57 -9.72 -0.21 16.01
N MET A 58 -9.64 -1.33 15.28
CA MET A 58 -8.68 -2.47 15.34
C MET A 58 -8.54 -3.23 16.66
N VAL A 59 -8.78 -2.57 17.80
CA VAL A 59 -8.58 -3.10 19.16
C VAL A 59 -9.81 -2.80 20.02
N ASP A 60 -10.38 -3.82 20.65
CA ASP A 60 -11.58 -3.70 21.50
C ASP A 60 -11.27 -3.28 22.95
N ASP A 61 -12.29 -3.25 23.81
CA ASP A 61 -12.16 -2.86 25.22
C ASP A 61 -11.40 -3.86 26.09
N ASP A 62 -11.26 -5.12 25.65
CA ASP A 62 -10.46 -6.15 26.31
C ASP A 62 -9.00 -6.13 25.83
N ASN A 63 -8.64 -5.15 24.99
CA ASN A 63 -7.33 -4.97 24.39
C ASN A 63 -6.94 -6.19 23.53
N GLU A 64 -7.91 -6.70 22.77
CA GLU A 64 -7.74 -7.77 21.77
C GLU A 64 -7.95 -7.21 20.35
N PHE A 65 -7.33 -7.85 19.36
CA PHE A 65 -7.53 -7.49 17.96
C PHE A 65 -8.91 -7.97 17.48
N ILE A 66 -9.65 -7.08 16.82
CA ILE A 66 -10.99 -7.39 16.28
C ILE A 66 -10.95 -7.93 14.85
N HIS A 67 -9.77 -7.90 14.21
CA HIS A 67 -9.48 -8.45 12.89
C HIS A 67 -8.33 -9.45 12.96
N PRO A 68 -8.20 -10.37 11.97
CA PRO A 68 -7.00 -11.18 11.84
C PRO A 68 -5.75 -10.30 11.73
N TYR A 69 -4.68 -10.67 12.45
CA TYR A 69 -3.48 -9.86 12.52
C TYR A 69 -2.21 -10.68 12.35
N VAL A 70 -1.35 -10.23 11.44
CA VAL A 70 0.04 -10.67 11.31
C VAL A 70 0.93 -9.55 11.85
N PRO A 71 1.76 -9.81 12.86
CA PRO A 71 2.66 -8.79 13.40
C PRO A 71 3.65 -8.28 12.34
N ALA A 72 3.98 -6.99 12.34
CA ALA A 72 4.95 -6.38 11.44
C ALA A 72 6.38 -6.54 12.01
N TYR A 73 6.87 -7.78 12.09
CA TYR A 73 8.20 -8.11 12.60
C TYR A 73 9.23 -8.33 11.49
N ARG A 74 10.49 -7.99 11.75
CA ARG A 74 11.61 -8.34 10.86
C ARG A 74 11.92 -9.80 11.02
N THR A 75 12.07 -10.49 9.91
CA THR A 75 12.24 -11.94 9.92
C THR A 75 13.53 -12.38 9.24
N THR A 76 13.98 -13.56 9.63
CA THR A 76 14.99 -14.34 8.91
C THR A 76 14.59 -14.58 7.45
N SER A 77 15.53 -15.03 6.63
CA SER A 77 15.38 -15.19 5.18
C SER A 77 14.25 -16.16 4.77
N ASP A 78 14.01 -17.20 5.57
CA ASP A 78 12.88 -18.13 5.41
C ASP A 78 11.57 -17.61 6.05
N GLY A 79 11.67 -16.48 6.76
CA GLY A 79 10.61 -15.75 7.41
C GLY A 79 9.97 -16.44 8.60
N ARG A 80 10.75 -17.20 9.39
CA ARG A 80 10.24 -17.92 10.57
C ARG A 80 10.65 -17.29 11.89
N VAL A 81 11.96 -17.11 12.14
CA VAL A 81 12.41 -16.39 13.33
C VAL A 81 12.19 -14.90 13.10
N ALA A 82 11.48 -14.27 14.04
CA ALA A 82 11.02 -12.90 13.95
C ALA A 82 11.53 -12.06 15.14
N LEU A 83 11.83 -10.79 14.87
CA LEU A 83 12.30 -9.79 15.82
C LEU A 83 11.47 -8.51 15.65
N GLN A 84 11.01 -7.96 16.77
CA GLN A 84 10.28 -6.70 16.79
C GLN A 84 11.20 -5.54 16.39
N VAL A 85 10.73 -4.68 15.47
CA VAL A 85 11.50 -3.53 14.99
C VAL A 85 11.83 -2.57 16.12
N GLN A 86 10.84 -2.16 16.91
CA GLN A 86 11.02 -1.30 18.08
C GLN A 86 10.95 -2.15 19.36
N GLY A 87 12.07 -2.77 19.72
CA GLY A 87 12.22 -3.61 20.92
C GLY A 87 12.58 -2.78 22.15
N GLY A 88 12.26 -3.30 23.34
CA GLY A 88 12.57 -2.61 24.60
C GLY A 88 14.06 -2.25 24.72
N PRO A 89 14.43 -1.14 25.38
CA PRO A 89 15.83 -0.72 25.49
C PRO A 89 16.75 -1.72 26.20
N GLN A 90 16.20 -2.77 26.83
CA GLN A 90 16.94 -3.69 27.69
C GLN A 90 17.06 -5.12 27.16
N ASP A 91 16.22 -5.53 26.20
CA ASP A 91 16.19 -6.90 25.67
C ASP A 91 16.00 -6.95 24.15
N LEU A 92 16.23 -8.13 23.58
CA LEU A 92 15.91 -8.51 22.20
C LEU A 92 14.80 -9.56 22.26
N PRO A 93 13.56 -9.21 21.89
CA PRO A 93 12.43 -10.13 21.93
C PRO A 93 12.28 -10.90 20.61
N PHE A 94 12.37 -12.24 20.68
CA PHE A 94 12.23 -13.12 19.53
C PHE A 94 10.91 -13.88 19.55
N TRP A 95 10.33 -14.05 18.36
CA TRP A 95 9.15 -14.86 18.10
C TRP A 95 9.43 -15.87 16.98
N TYR A 96 8.51 -16.83 16.84
CA TYR A 96 8.52 -17.77 15.73
C TYR A 96 7.18 -17.74 15.00
N TYR A 97 7.21 -17.51 13.68
CA TYR A 97 6.06 -17.73 12.81
C TYR A 97 5.93 -19.22 12.48
N ALA A 98 4.75 -19.76 12.77
CA ALA A 98 4.32 -21.11 12.47
C ALA A 98 3.12 -21.06 11.49
N PRO A 99 3.33 -20.89 10.17
CA PRO A 99 2.26 -20.95 9.17
C PRO A 99 1.41 -22.22 9.25
N GLU A 100 1.96 -23.28 9.83
CA GLU A 100 1.29 -24.55 10.06
C GLU A 100 0.14 -24.48 11.09
N SER A 101 0.07 -23.43 11.93
CA SER A 101 -1.03 -23.24 12.89
C SER A 101 -2.25 -22.52 12.29
N LEU A 102 -2.18 -22.08 11.03
CA LEU A 102 -3.31 -21.40 10.38
C LEU A 102 -4.45 -22.38 10.09
N GLU A 103 -5.62 -22.14 10.68
CA GLU A 103 -6.84 -22.91 10.43
C GLU A 103 -7.66 -22.39 9.24
N GLY A 104 -7.36 -21.18 8.77
CA GLY A 104 -8.03 -20.52 7.64
C GLY A 104 -7.15 -19.46 6.99
N PRO A 105 -7.59 -18.86 5.85
CA PRO A 105 -6.85 -17.80 5.19
C PRO A 105 -6.56 -16.61 6.10
N VAL A 106 -5.41 -15.97 5.95
CA VAL A 106 -4.96 -14.90 6.88
C VAL A 106 -6.00 -13.79 7.05
N VAL A 107 -6.39 -13.09 5.98
CA VAL A 107 -7.25 -11.90 6.07
C VAL A 107 -8.74 -12.19 6.26
N ALA A 108 -9.18 -13.40 5.92
CA ALA A 108 -10.55 -13.86 6.12
C ALA A 108 -10.69 -14.77 7.36
N GLY A 109 -9.62 -14.90 8.15
CA GLY A 109 -9.52 -15.82 9.27
C GLY A 109 -10.21 -15.31 10.54
N THR A 110 -9.90 -15.95 11.66
CA THR A 110 -10.37 -15.53 12.98
C THR A 110 -9.60 -14.29 13.46
N PRO A 111 -10.26 -13.34 14.15
CA PRO A 111 -9.59 -12.21 14.79
C PRO A 111 -8.41 -12.63 15.69
N GLY A 112 -7.37 -11.80 15.76
CA GLY A 112 -6.19 -12.07 16.58
C GLY A 112 -4.97 -12.58 15.82
N VAL A 113 -3.93 -12.93 16.58
CA VAL A 113 -2.64 -13.38 16.06
C VAL A 113 -2.56 -14.91 16.07
N HIS A 114 -2.67 -15.51 14.90
CA HIS A 114 -2.68 -16.98 14.72
C HIS A 114 -1.45 -17.52 13.99
N LEU A 115 -0.62 -16.64 13.43
CA LEU A 115 0.63 -17.03 12.73
C LEU A 115 1.80 -17.24 13.71
N LEU A 116 1.73 -16.69 14.92
CA LEU A 116 2.77 -16.86 15.93
C LEU A 116 2.58 -18.20 16.66
N ALA A 117 3.68 -18.92 16.88
CA ALA A 117 3.68 -20.09 17.76
C ALA A 117 3.23 -19.74 19.20
N THR A 118 3.67 -18.59 19.69
CA THR A 118 3.22 -17.99 20.96
C THR A 118 3.17 -16.47 20.82
N THR A 119 2.21 -15.81 21.48
CA THR A 119 2.15 -14.33 21.48
C THR A 119 3.14 -13.69 22.45
N GLU A 120 3.74 -14.48 23.36
CA GLU A 120 4.82 -14.05 24.25
C GLU A 120 6.20 -14.31 23.62
N PRO A 121 7.13 -13.34 23.66
CA PRO A 121 8.47 -13.49 23.10
C PRO A 121 9.42 -14.27 24.01
N VAL A 122 10.43 -14.88 23.40
CA VAL A 122 11.68 -15.24 24.08
C VAL A 122 12.56 -14.00 24.18
N ARG A 123 12.79 -13.51 25.41
CA ARG A 123 13.54 -12.27 25.66
C ARG A 123 15.00 -12.59 25.98
N VAL A 124 15.92 -12.04 25.21
CA VAL A 124 17.36 -12.16 25.44
C VAL A 124 17.89 -10.82 25.98
N PRO A 125 18.56 -10.77 27.14
CA PRO A 125 19.19 -9.55 27.62
C PRO A 125 20.20 -9.01 26.62
N GLN A 126 20.28 -7.69 26.49
CA GLN A 126 21.29 -7.09 25.62
C GLN A 126 22.70 -7.26 26.17
N PRO A 127 23.72 -7.30 25.28
CA PRO A 127 25.12 -7.28 25.69
C PRO A 127 25.44 -6.09 26.61
N PRO A 128 26.27 -6.28 27.66
CA PRO A 128 26.61 -5.23 28.62
C PRO A 128 27.21 -3.97 27.98
N GLU A 129 27.93 -4.12 26.87
CA GLU A 129 28.57 -3.06 26.10
C GLU A 129 27.54 -2.04 25.58
N LEU A 130 26.35 -2.51 25.23
CA LEU A 130 25.25 -1.66 24.77
C LEU A 130 24.50 -1.03 25.94
N SER A 131 24.60 -1.63 27.13
CA SER A 131 23.84 -1.25 28.33
C SER A 131 24.49 -0.13 29.14
N ASP A 132 25.54 0.53 28.63
CA ASP A 132 26.19 1.66 29.29
C ASP A 132 25.21 2.84 29.43
N PRO A 133 24.98 3.38 30.64
CA PRO A 133 24.05 4.49 30.90
C PRO A 133 24.35 5.78 30.11
N ARG A 134 25.55 5.91 29.53
CA ARG A 134 25.89 7.01 28.63
C ARG A 134 25.10 6.97 27.32
N TRP A 135 24.62 5.80 26.92
CA TRP A 135 23.85 5.63 25.70
C TRP A 135 22.34 5.78 25.96
N ALA A 136 21.71 6.69 25.24
CA ALA A 136 20.29 6.61 24.94
C ALA A 136 20.02 5.42 24.02
N GLN A 137 19.07 4.59 24.45
CA GLN A 137 18.64 3.37 23.79
C GLN A 137 17.21 3.59 23.28
N GLN A 138 17.06 3.83 21.97
CA GLN A 138 15.73 3.96 21.36
C GLN A 138 15.14 2.61 20.94
N GLY A 139 15.99 1.58 20.77
CA GLY A 139 15.54 0.19 20.69
C GLY A 139 15.18 -0.31 19.29
N HIS A 140 15.55 0.40 18.22
CA HIS A 140 15.30 -0.08 16.86
C HIS A 140 16.29 -1.18 16.43
N THR A 141 15.76 -2.25 15.84
CA THR A 141 16.51 -3.43 15.44
C THR A 141 16.02 -4.03 14.13
N VAL A 142 16.91 -4.74 13.44
CA VAL A 142 16.59 -5.55 12.25
C VAL A 142 17.46 -6.82 12.22
N ILE A 143 16.93 -7.89 11.65
CA ILE A 143 17.68 -9.13 11.37
C ILE A 143 18.38 -9.00 10.01
N CYS A 144 19.69 -9.23 9.98
CA CYS A 144 20.46 -9.48 8.76
C CYS A 144 20.79 -10.96 8.65
N ASP A 145 20.13 -11.64 7.72
CA ASP A 145 20.23 -13.07 7.45
C ASP A 145 20.33 -13.29 5.93
N PRO A 146 21.56 -13.34 5.38
CA PRO A 146 21.77 -13.42 3.94
C PRO A 146 21.41 -14.81 3.41
N ILE A 147 20.66 -14.88 2.30
CA ILE A 147 20.15 -16.14 1.73
C ILE A 147 21.25 -17.09 1.25
N ASP A 148 22.43 -16.56 0.90
CA ASP A 148 23.59 -17.35 0.46
C ASP A 148 24.39 -17.95 1.64
N GLY A 149 23.94 -17.73 2.87
CA GLY A 149 24.52 -18.26 4.10
C GLY A 149 25.48 -17.28 4.79
N GLY A 150 25.75 -17.57 6.07
CA GLY A 150 26.67 -16.79 6.89
C GLY A 150 28.15 -17.00 6.54
N PRO A 151 29.08 -16.35 7.25
CA PRO A 151 30.53 -16.46 7.02
C PRO A 151 31.10 -17.88 7.14
N ASP A 152 30.37 -18.79 7.78
CA ASP A 152 30.72 -20.21 7.93
C ASP A 152 30.10 -21.11 6.85
N GLY A 153 29.37 -20.52 5.89
CA GLY A 153 28.71 -21.18 4.78
C GLY A 153 27.42 -21.93 5.13
N ARG A 154 26.90 -21.79 6.36
CA ARG A 154 25.60 -22.38 6.73
C ARG A 154 24.46 -21.47 6.31
N VAL A 155 23.42 -22.07 5.71
CA VAL A 155 22.17 -21.39 5.35
C VAL A 155 21.14 -21.66 6.43
N ASN A 156 20.40 -20.63 6.84
CA ASN A 156 19.36 -20.77 7.85
C ASN A 156 18.04 -21.29 7.25
N PRO A 157 17.29 -22.11 7.99
CA PRO A 157 17.74 -22.87 9.16
C PRO A 157 18.62 -24.06 8.77
N TYR A 158 19.46 -24.52 9.70
CA TYR A 158 20.20 -25.78 9.57
C TYR A 158 19.87 -26.76 10.72
N PRO A 159 19.93 -28.09 10.49
CA PRO A 159 19.64 -29.07 11.54
C PRO A 159 20.65 -29.01 12.70
N CYS A 160 20.18 -29.09 13.93
CA CYS A 160 20.99 -29.03 15.14
C CYS A 160 20.30 -29.75 16.32
N GLY A 161 20.81 -29.53 17.55
CA GLY A 161 20.25 -30.06 18.78
C GLY A 161 20.44 -31.58 18.95
N PRO A 162 19.83 -32.17 19.98
CA PRO A 162 19.86 -33.61 20.21
C PRO A 162 19.29 -34.37 19.00
N ASP A 163 20.04 -35.36 18.54
CA ASP A 163 19.70 -36.21 17.39
C ASP A 163 19.46 -35.44 16.06
N GLY A 164 19.86 -34.16 15.98
CA GLY A 164 19.71 -33.33 14.78
C GLY A 164 18.28 -32.92 14.46
N THR A 165 17.36 -33.00 15.42
CA THR A 165 15.91 -32.82 15.22
C THR A 165 15.42 -31.38 15.36
N HIS A 166 16.28 -30.46 15.77
CA HIS A 166 15.97 -29.05 15.94
C HIS A 166 16.46 -28.24 14.73
N ASP A 167 15.87 -27.07 14.50
CA ASP A 167 16.40 -26.09 13.55
C ASP A 167 17.13 -24.99 14.31
N CYS A 168 18.34 -24.67 13.85
CA CYS A 168 19.12 -23.56 14.35
C CYS A 168 19.26 -22.46 13.31
N TYR A 169 19.40 -21.23 13.80
CA TYR A 169 19.56 -20.02 13.02
C TYR A 169 20.76 -19.25 13.57
N ASP A 170 21.67 -18.85 12.69
CA ASP A 170 22.78 -17.94 13.00
C ASP A 170 22.68 -16.69 12.12
N PHE A 171 22.41 -15.53 12.72
CA PHE A 171 22.23 -14.27 11.99
C PHE A 171 22.79 -13.08 12.80
N THR A 172 22.84 -11.91 12.18
CA THR A 172 23.28 -10.68 12.86
C THR A 172 22.09 -9.76 13.11
N VAL A 173 21.85 -9.40 14.37
CA VAL A 173 20.93 -8.30 14.70
C VAL A 173 21.68 -6.99 14.58
N ILE A 174 21.17 -6.07 13.77
CA ILE A 174 21.71 -4.72 13.65
C ILE A 174 20.92 -3.79 14.55
N LYS A 175 21.64 -2.96 15.30
CA LYS A 175 21.07 -2.00 16.25
C LYS A 175 21.90 -0.73 16.30
N THR A 176 21.29 0.38 16.72
CA THR A 176 21.97 1.63 17.04
C THR A 176 21.83 2.04 18.51
N THR A 177 22.85 2.73 19.02
CA THR A 177 22.86 3.42 20.33
C THR A 177 23.33 4.86 20.15
N ALA A 178 22.90 5.81 20.97
CA ALA A 178 23.31 7.21 20.80
C ALA A 178 23.65 7.90 22.12
N GLU A 179 24.71 8.71 22.18
CA GLU A 179 25.10 9.43 23.42
C GLU A 179 24.23 10.69 23.64
N SER A 180 23.56 11.17 22.59
CA SER A 180 22.57 12.27 22.52
C SER A 180 22.22 12.49 21.03
N ILE A 181 21.91 13.72 20.59
CA ILE A 181 21.83 14.13 19.17
C ILE A 181 23.20 14.26 18.47
N VAL A 182 24.29 13.95 19.18
CA VAL A 182 25.67 14.05 18.66
C VAL A 182 25.89 13.05 17.52
N GLY A 183 25.29 11.86 17.64
CA GLY A 183 25.30 10.82 16.61
C GLY A 183 24.87 9.47 17.15
N ALA A 184 24.59 8.55 16.23
CA ALA A 184 24.23 7.16 16.51
C ALA A 184 25.39 6.23 16.10
N GLN A 185 25.71 5.29 16.98
CA GLN A 185 26.70 4.24 16.77
C GLN A 185 25.99 2.95 16.35
N PHE A 186 26.38 2.36 15.22
CA PHE A 186 25.89 1.06 14.79
C PHE A 186 26.56 -0.09 15.54
N TRP A 187 25.81 -1.17 15.72
CA TRP A 187 26.26 -2.41 16.34
C TRP A 187 25.72 -3.61 15.58
N GLY A 188 26.58 -4.58 15.34
CA GLY A 188 26.22 -5.93 14.93
C GLY A 188 26.24 -6.85 16.14
N ILE A 189 25.16 -7.60 16.34
CA ILE A 189 25.00 -8.52 17.45
C ILE A 189 24.81 -9.93 16.86
N PRO A 190 25.87 -10.74 16.78
CA PRO A 190 25.77 -12.14 16.38
C PRO A 190 24.75 -12.85 17.29
N THR A 191 23.78 -13.50 16.69
CA THR A 191 22.62 -14.08 17.38
C THR A 191 22.41 -15.51 16.93
N HIS A 192 22.18 -16.38 17.89
CA HIS A 192 21.83 -17.78 17.66
C HIS A 192 20.45 -18.09 18.26
N VAL A 193 19.61 -18.76 17.49
CA VAL A 193 18.28 -19.22 17.92
C VAL A 193 18.11 -20.70 17.61
N GLU A 194 17.62 -21.47 18.59
CA GLU A 194 17.31 -22.89 18.46
C GLU A 194 15.80 -23.13 18.59
N VAL A 195 15.24 -23.86 17.64
CA VAL A 195 13.81 -24.15 17.50
C VAL A 195 13.56 -25.66 17.58
N ALA A 196 12.75 -26.07 18.54
CA ALA A 196 12.26 -27.44 18.63
C ALA A 196 10.99 -27.63 17.81
N ASN A 197 10.77 -28.85 17.31
CA ASN A 197 9.63 -29.21 16.44
C ASN A 197 9.43 -28.25 15.26
N PRO A 198 10.50 -27.91 14.50
CA PRO A 198 10.39 -26.90 13.47
C PRO A 198 9.39 -27.29 12.38
N LYS A 199 8.70 -26.29 11.82
CA LYS A 199 7.73 -26.48 10.73
C LYS A 199 6.54 -27.38 11.10
N THR A 200 6.15 -27.37 12.37
CA THR A 200 4.89 -27.96 12.87
C THR A 200 4.11 -26.92 13.69
N PRO A 201 2.81 -27.15 13.97
CA PRO A 201 2.04 -26.27 14.85
C PRO A 201 2.61 -26.14 16.27
N GLU A 202 3.40 -27.12 16.73
CA GLU A 202 4.04 -27.15 18.06
C GLU A 202 5.47 -26.59 18.08
N ALA A 203 5.90 -25.95 16.98
CA ALA A 203 7.21 -25.33 16.87
C ALA A 203 7.39 -24.25 17.95
N ARG A 204 8.57 -24.19 18.56
CA ARG A 204 8.88 -23.16 19.56
C ARG A 204 10.38 -22.88 19.66
N ILE A 205 10.72 -21.62 19.91
CA ILE A 205 12.08 -21.25 20.31
C ILE A 205 12.33 -21.82 21.70
N ILE A 206 13.38 -22.64 21.84
CA ILE A 206 13.81 -23.20 23.13
C ILE A 206 15.03 -22.51 23.69
N GLU A 207 15.83 -21.85 22.84
CA GLU A 207 16.98 -21.06 23.23
C GLU A 207 17.19 -19.91 22.26
N ALA A 208 17.56 -18.75 22.80
CA ALA A 208 18.12 -17.65 22.02
C ALA A 208 19.28 -17.04 22.82
N ARG A 209 20.42 -16.81 22.16
CA ARG A 209 21.63 -16.25 22.77
C ARG A 209 22.32 -15.30 21.81
N VAL A 210 23.03 -14.32 22.39
CA VAL A 210 23.83 -13.34 21.67
C VAL A 210 25.32 -13.57 21.93
N GLY A 211 26.14 -13.31 20.92
CA GLY A 211 27.60 -13.35 20.99
C GLY A 211 28.23 -11.98 21.25
N ASP A 212 29.53 -11.90 21.00
CA ASP A 212 30.30 -10.66 21.16
C ASP A 212 29.86 -9.61 20.13
N VAL A 213 29.58 -8.38 20.59
CA VAL A 213 29.14 -7.29 19.73
C VAL A 213 30.26 -6.77 18.83
N VAL A 214 29.89 -6.36 17.62
CA VAL A 214 30.78 -5.69 16.67
C VAL A 214 30.36 -4.24 16.56
N GLU A 215 31.28 -3.34 16.92
CA GLU A 215 31.08 -1.89 16.74
C GLU A 215 31.17 -1.54 15.24
N GLY A 216 30.12 -0.93 14.72
CA GLY A 216 29.99 -0.54 13.33
C GLY A 216 30.36 0.91 13.05
N SER A 217 29.76 1.47 12.01
CA SER A 217 29.96 2.87 11.64
C SER A 217 29.27 3.85 12.60
N PHE A 218 29.74 5.10 12.61
CA PHE A 218 29.13 6.20 13.36
C PHE A 218 28.39 7.15 12.42
N LEU A 219 27.13 7.45 12.73
CA LEU A 219 26.27 8.36 11.99
C LEU A 219 26.13 9.69 12.76
N PRO A 220 26.70 10.81 12.28
CA PRO A 220 26.63 12.09 12.97
C PRO A 220 25.24 12.75 12.87
N LEU A 221 24.94 13.65 13.83
CA LEU A 221 23.75 14.51 13.82
C LEU A 221 22.42 13.74 13.77
N THR A 222 22.34 12.65 14.53
CA THR A 222 21.11 11.91 14.81
C THR A 222 21.21 11.30 16.21
N ASN A 223 20.08 10.97 16.80
CA ASN A 223 19.99 10.22 18.05
C ASN A 223 19.59 8.74 17.85
N ASP A 224 19.37 8.30 16.60
CA ASP A 224 19.16 6.90 16.24
C ASP A 224 19.20 6.69 14.71
N TRP A 225 19.31 5.43 14.28
CA TRP A 225 18.89 4.98 12.95
C TRP A 225 17.59 4.18 13.10
N THR A 226 16.45 4.86 12.97
CA THR A 226 15.15 4.25 13.32
C THR A 226 14.57 3.44 12.17
N GLU A 227 13.71 2.50 12.55
CA GLU A 227 12.96 1.58 11.67
C GLU A 227 13.81 0.91 10.56
N PRO A 228 14.96 0.30 10.88
CA PRO A 228 15.81 -0.27 9.85
C PRO A 228 15.13 -1.42 9.10
N ALA A 229 15.46 -1.52 7.81
CA ALA A 229 15.13 -2.65 6.95
C ALA A 229 16.36 -3.05 6.14
N ILE A 230 16.52 -4.36 5.91
CA ILE A 230 17.66 -4.90 5.18
C ILE A 230 17.20 -5.89 4.13
N THR A 231 17.91 -5.91 3.01
CA THR A 231 17.68 -6.81 1.89
C THR A 231 18.18 -8.22 2.17
N LEU A 232 17.62 -9.23 1.50
CA LEU A 232 17.97 -10.64 1.63
C LEU A 232 19.41 -10.99 1.26
N ASP A 233 20.09 -10.12 0.51
CA ASP A 233 21.52 -10.28 0.22
C ASP A 233 22.40 -9.61 1.29
N GLY A 234 21.80 -9.00 2.31
CA GLY A 234 22.48 -8.39 3.46
C GLY A 234 23.27 -7.12 3.13
N ARG A 235 23.03 -6.47 1.97
CA ARG A 235 23.90 -5.41 1.45
C ARG A 235 23.31 -4.01 1.49
N LEU A 236 22.01 -3.87 1.29
CA LEU A 236 21.30 -2.59 1.41
C LEU A 236 20.60 -2.49 2.76
N LEU A 237 21.01 -1.50 3.56
CA LEU A 237 20.36 -1.12 4.81
C LEU A 237 19.62 0.21 4.60
N THR A 238 18.32 0.24 4.84
CA THR A 238 17.48 1.45 4.80
C THR A 238 16.96 1.78 6.18
N GLY A 239 16.47 3.00 6.36
CA GLY A 239 16.00 3.51 7.65
C GLY A 239 15.90 5.02 7.60
N ARG A 240 15.71 5.64 8.76
CA ARG A 240 15.60 7.09 8.87
C ARG A 240 16.50 7.66 9.97
N ALA A 241 16.91 8.90 9.79
CA ALA A 241 17.80 9.61 10.71
C ALA A 241 17.13 10.85 11.34
N GLY A 242 15.84 11.09 11.12
CA GLY A 242 15.13 12.29 11.54
C GLY A 242 15.42 13.49 10.63
N GLY A 243 14.48 14.42 10.50
CA GLY A 243 14.54 15.56 9.55
C GLY A 243 15.53 16.69 9.86
N SER A 244 16.68 16.43 10.51
CA SER A 244 17.70 17.46 10.74
C SER A 244 18.45 17.82 9.45
N PRO A 245 18.82 19.10 9.23
CA PRO A 245 19.65 19.47 8.09
C PRO A 245 21.00 18.76 8.14
N ARG A 246 21.35 18.06 7.07
CA ARG A 246 22.62 17.36 6.91
C ARG A 246 23.32 17.81 5.65
N GLU A 247 24.63 17.83 5.76
CA GLU A 247 25.49 18.01 4.61
C GLU A 247 25.58 16.68 3.85
N TRP A 248 25.39 16.75 2.54
CA TRP A 248 25.67 15.64 1.63
C TRP A 248 26.39 16.17 0.40
N THR A 249 27.31 15.35 -0.12
CA THR A 249 27.99 15.60 -1.38
C THR A 249 27.61 14.50 -2.34
N ASN A 250 27.03 14.89 -3.47
CA ASN A 250 26.65 13.96 -4.52
C ASN A 250 27.91 13.25 -5.06
N PRO A 251 28.00 11.91 -4.97
CA PRO A 251 29.20 11.18 -5.35
C PRO A 251 29.47 11.25 -6.86
N GLU A 252 28.44 11.42 -7.69
CA GLU A 252 28.53 11.42 -9.14
C GLU A 252 28.83 12.82 -9.72
N THR A 253 28.30 13.88 -9.11
CA THR A 253 28.44 15.26 -9.61
C THR A 253 29.42 16.11 -8.81
N GLY A 254 29.72 15.74 -7.57
CA GLY A 254 30.49 16.56 -6.62
C GLY A 254 29.73 17.77 -6.07
N GLU A 255 28.44 17.93 -6.40
CA GLU A 255 27.60 18.98 -5.83
C GLU A 255 27.42 18.77 -4.33
N ARG A 256 27.56 19.84 -3.55
CA ARG A 256 27.44 19.82 -2.10
C ARG A 256 26.29 20.71 -1.66
N PHE A 257 25.42 20.18 -0.79
CA PHE A 257 24.35 20.95 -0.17
C PHE A 257 24.19 20.60 1.31
N VAL A 258 23.49 21.46 2.03
CA VAL A 258 22.99 21.20 3.39
C VAL A 258 21.47 21.31 3.35
N ARG A 259 20.76 20.20 3.53
CA ARG A 259 19.30 20.12 3.41
C ARG A 259 18.72 19.16 4.45
N GLN A 260 17.44 19.33 4.75
CA GLN A 260 16.69 18.37 5.56
C GLN A 260 16.30 17.19 4.68
N TRP A 261 16.44 15.99 5.22
CA TRP A 261 15.91 14.76 4.66
C TRP A 261 15.87 13.69 5.76
N ASP A 262 14.82 12.88 5.75
CA ASP A 262 14.58 11.88 6.81
C ASP A 262 15.03 10.48 6.39
N LEU A 263 14.63 10.05 5.19
CA LEU A 263 14.91 8.73 4.64
C LEU A 263 16.27 8.65 3.98
N GLY A 264 17.00 7.56 4.25
CA GLY A 264 18.21 7.26 3.50
C GLY A 264 18.56 5.78 3.51
N TYR A 265 19.76 5.49 3.00
CA TYR A 265 20.29 4.15 2.95
C TYR A 265 21.80 4.13 3.11
N PHE A 266 22.30 2.94 3.41
CA PHE A 266 23.69 2.54 3.32
C PHE A 266 23.78 1.35 2.35
N MET A 267 24.76 1.41 1.45
CA MET A 267 25.09 0.31 0.56
C MET A 267 26.45 -0.25 0.93
N LEU A 268 26.54 -1.57 1.12
CA LEU A 268 27.83 -2.24 1.30
C LEU A 268 28.66 -2.18 0.01
N PRO A 269 29.97 -1.90 0.11
CA PRO A 269 30.89 -2.13 -1.00
C PRO A 269 30.80 -3.56 -1.55
N GLU A 270 31.02 -3.73 -2.86
CA GLU A 270 30.99 -5.04 -3.52
C GLU A 270 31.95 -6.06 -2.87
N ASP A 271 33.09 -5.61 -2.36
CA ASP A 271 34.12 -6.43 -1.70
C ASP A 271 33.87 -6.67 -0.20
N ALA A 272 32.84 -6.05 0.39
CA ALA A 272 32.43 -6.31 1.76
C ALA A 272 31.59 -7.59 1.85
N GLU A 273 31.74 -8.31 2.97
CA GLU A 273 30.87 -9.43 3.31
C GLU A 273 29.45 -8.91 3.64
N PRO A 274 28.38 -9.64 3.27
CA PRO A 274 27.02 -9.33 3.72
C PRO A 274 26.95 -9.12 5.23
N CYS A 275 26.11 -8.18 5.68
CA CYS A 275 25.92 -7.85 7.08
C CYS A 275 27.15 -7.26 7.81
N ASP A 276 28.24 -6.90 7.13
CA ASP A 276 29.40 -6.26 7.77
C ASP A 276 29.08 -4.81 8.21
N VAL A 277 28.66 -4.68 9.47
CA VAL A 277 28.26 -3.41 10.09
C VAL A 277 29.37 -2.35 10.10
N THR A 278 30.64 -2.75 9.92
CA THR A 278 31.79 -1.83 9.91
C THR A 278 31.95 -1.10 8.57
N LYS A 279 31.21 -1.52 7.54
CA LYS A 279 31.36 -1.03 6.16
C LYS A 279 30.23 -0.12 5.68
N TRP A 280 29.15 0.03 6.44
CA TRP A 280 28.09 1.03 6.21
C TRP A 280 28.55 2.45 6.56
N THR A 281 29.50 2.96 5.80
CA THR A 281 30.20 4.22 6.10
C THR A 281 29.65 5.42 5.34
N THR A 282 28.87 5.19 4.28
CA THR A 282 28.31 6.24 3.41
C THR A 282 26.81 6.30 3.57
N PHE A 283 26.33 7.40 4.14
CA PHE A 283 24.90 7.66 4.33
C PHE A 283 24.38 8.51 3.18
N THR A 284 23.37 8.00 2.48
CA THR A 284 22.88 8.60 1.24
C THR A 284 21.38 8.87 1.32
N PRO A 285 20.89 10.06 0.91
CA PRO A 285 19.46 10.34 0.86
C PRO A 285 18.76 9.39 -0.11
N MET A 286 17.56 8.94 0.27
CA MET A 286 16.82 7.94 -0.51
C MET A 286 16.51 8.40 -1.95
N SER A 287 16.27 9.69 -2.16
CA SER A 287 16.05 10.28 -3.48
C SER A 287 17.22 10.11 -4.46
N HIS A 288 18.43 9.82 -3.97
CA HIS A 288 19.59 9.50 -4.81
C HIS A 288 19.54 8.10 -5.39
N ALA A 289 18.76 7.16 -4.83
CA ALA A 289 18.78 5.75 -5.25
C ALA A 289 18.63 5.54 -6.77
N PRO A 290 17.75 6.25 -7.51
CA PRO A 290 17.65 6.11 -8.97
C PRO A 290 18.83 6.66 -9.78
N TYR A 291 19.71 7.42 -9.13
CA TYR A 291 20.90 8.07 -9.68
C TYR A 291 22.19 7.34 -9.27
N ASP A 292 22.16 6.59 -8.18
CA ASP A 292 23.26 5.74 -7.71
C ASP A 292 23.48 4.54 -8.67
N PRO A 293 24.63 4.46 -9.34
CA PRO A 293 24.92 3.36 -10.27
C PRO A 293 24.95 1.97 -9.62
N GLN A 294 25.36 1.87 -8.35
CA GLN A 294 25.44 0.61 -7.62
C GLN A 294 24.05 0.10 -7.28
N LEU A 295 23.19 0.96 -6.74
CA LEU A 295 21.80 0.57 -6.43
C LEU A 295 21.03 0.24 -7.70
N LYS A 296 21.14 1.06 -8.74
CA LYS A 296 20.43 0.85 -10.01
C LYS A 296 20.82 -0.43 -10.74
N ALA A 297 22.06 -0.89 -10.58
CA ALA A 297 22.51 -2.14 -11.15
C ALA A 297 21.92 -3.38 -10.45
N ARG A 298 21.47 -3.23 -9.20
CA ARG A 298 21.10 -4.36 -8.33
C ARG A 298 19.62 -4.40 -7.95
N TYR A 299 19.00 -3.26 -7.64
CA TYR A 299 17.70 -3.21 -6.97
C TYR A 299 16.62 -2.50 -7.80
N GLY A 300 15.40 -3.04 -7.72
CA GLY A 300 14.24 -2.55 -8.47
C GLY A 300 13.78 -1.16 -8.04
N LEU A 301 13.93 -0.79 -6.77
CA LEU A 301 13.51 0.52 -6.26
C LEU A 301 14.22 1.69 -6.96
N ALA A 302 15.43 1.45 -7.48
CA ALA A 302 16.25 2.43 -8.19
C ALA A 302 16.01 2.43 -9.71
N ALA A 303 15.08 1.61 -10.21
CA ALA A 303 14.88 1.45 -11.65
C ALA A 303 14.37 2.72 -12.35
N TYR A 304 13.67 3.61 -11.62
CA TYR A 304 13.03 4.81 -12.15
C TYR A 304 13.21 5.99 -11.20
N PRO A 305 13.34 7.23 -11.70
CA PRO A 305 13.33 8.43 -10.87
C PRO A 305 12.05 8.54 -10.06
N PHE A 306 12.17 8.99 -8.80
CA PHE A 306 11.03 9.15 -7.93
C PHE A 306 10.16 10.35 -8.33
N ARG A 307 8.85 10.21 -8.14
CA ARG A 307 7.84 11.26 -8.34
C ARG A 307 6.84 11.21 -7.20
N ASP A 308 6.26 12.36 -6.84
CA ASP A 308 5.14 12.43 -5.90
C ASP A 308 3.86 11.79 -6.48
N THR A 309 2.78 11.73 -5.69
CA THR A 309 1.54 11.06 -6.11
C THR A 309 0.84 11.77 -7.28
N GLU A 310 1.16 13.03 -7.54
CA GLU A 310 0.67 13.79 -8.70
C GLU A 310 1.59 13.65 -9.93
N GLY A 311 2.70 12.91 -9.80
CA GLY A 311 3.66 12.67 -10.86
C GLY A 311 4.73 13.76 -11.00
N LYS A 312 4.87 14.68 -10.04
CA LYS A 312 5.95 15.68 -10.06
C LYS A 312 7.27 15.05 -9.62
N PRO A 313 8.39 15.30 -10.33
CA PRO A 313 9.69 14.74 -9.95
C PRO A 313 10.12 15.10 -8.52
N ILE A 314 10.73 14.14 -7.84
CA ILE A 314 11.54 14.35 -6.64
C ILE A 314 13.00 14.38 -7.11
N GLU A 315 13.68 15.50 -6.88
CA GLU A 315 15.03 15.72 -7.40
C GLU A 315 16.08 14.93 -6.60
N ASP A 316 17.23 14.67 -7.22
CA ASP A 316 18.34 13.97 -6.58
C ASP A 316 18.79 14.70 -5.30
N GLY A 317 18.85 13.98 -4.18
CA GLY A 317 19.26 14.51 -2.89
C GLY A 317 18.18 15.30 -2.12
N GLU A 318 16.99 15.50 -2.70
CA GLU A 318 15.83 16.07 -1.97
C GLU A 318 15.26 15.08 -0.95
N ASP A 319 14.51 15.60 0.01
CA ASP A 319 13.75 14.73 0.90
C ASP A 319 12.61 14.03 0.15
N MET A 320 12.27 12.82 0.58
CA MET A 320 11.14 12.06 0.04
C MET A 320 9.79 12.56 0.59
N GLY A 321 9.78 13.38 1.65
CA GLY A 321 8.57 13.99 2.21
C GLY A 321 7.69 12.99 2.97
N GLY A 322 8.26 11.88 3.40
CA GLY A 322 7.63 10.86 4.22
C GLY A 322 8.59 10.36 5.30
N SER A 323 8.20 9.27 5.96
CA SER A 323 8.89 8.69 7.12
C SER A 323 8.58 7.19 7.23
N TYR A 324 9.09 6.48 8.24
CA TYR A 324 8.85 5.04 8.42
C TYR A 324 9.17 4.20 7.18
N PRO A 325 10.42 4.28 6.67
CA PRO A 325 10.78 3.56 5.47
C PRO A 325 10.76 2.05 5.71
N TRP A 326 10.22 1.34 4.74
CA TRP A 326 10.39 -0.10 4.62
C TRP A 326 10.72 -0.43 3.17
N VAL A 327 11.64 -1.36 2.96
CA VAL A 327 11.90 -1.94 1.64
C VAL A 327 11.54 -3.41 1.70
N ASP A 328 10.99 -3.94 0.62
CA ASP A 328 10.79 -5.38 0.52
C ASP A 328 12.14 -6.11 0.51
N ARG A 329 12.10 -7.43 0.68
CA ARG A 329 13.29 -8.27 0.87
C ARG A 329 14.26 -8.20 -0.30
N THR A 330 13.78 -7.88 -1.50
CA THR A 330 14.58 -7.77 -2.72
C THR A 330 14.84 -6.31 -3.13
N ALA A 331 14.40 -5.35 -2.31
CA ALA A 331 14.45 -3.92 -2.62
C ALA A 331 13.87 -3.60 -4.01
N THR A 332 12.75 -4.24 -4.33
CA THR A 332 11.96 -3.95 -5.53
C THR A 332 11.20 -2.64 -5.38
N ASN A 333 10.70 -2.34 -4.18
CA ASN A 333 9.88 -1.20 -3.81
C ASN A 333 10.30 -0.64 -2.45
N LEU A 334 10.17 0.68 -2.32
CA LEU A 334 10.25 1.44 -1.09
C LEU A 334 8.84 1.83 -0.65
N PHE A 335 8.59 1.72 0.65
CA PHE A 335 7.36 2.13 1.31
C PHE A 335 7.68 3.17 2.37
N MET A 336 6.75 4.08 2.62
CA MET A 336 6.87 5.11 3.65
C MET A 336 5.52 5.71 3.98
N THR A 337 5.39 6.38 5.11
CA THR A 337 4.19 7.10 5.54
C THR A 337 4.24 8.58 5.11
N GLY A 338 3.10 9.23 4.86
CA GLY A 338 3.04 10.65 4.46
C GLY A 338 1.75 11.41 4.76
N VAL A 339 0.84 10.91 5.60
CA VAL A 339 -0.42 11.57 5.98
C VAL A 339 -0.28 12.20 7.37
N PRO A 340 -0.32 13.54 7.48
CA PRO A 340 -0.26 14.23 8.77
C PRO A 340 -1.66 14.40 9.40
N GLY A 341 -1.67 14.70 10.71
CA GLY A 341 -2.87 15.21 11.41
C GLY A 341 -3.36 14.32 12.55
N ARG A 342 -4.11 14.90 13.49
CA ARG A 342 -4.62 14.23 14.70
C ARG A 342 -6.11 14.42 14.84
N ILE A 343 -6.79 13.51 15.55
CA ILE A 343 -8.22 13.68 15.79
C ILE A 343 -8.48 14.94 16.61
N SER A 344 -7.76 15.20 17.70
CA SER A 344 -7.89 16.44 18.51
C SER A 344 -7.77 17.74 17.71
N GLN A 345 -7.02 17.74 16.61
CA GLN A 345 -6.86 18.90 15.73
C GLN A 345 -8.03 19.12 14.78
N GLN A 346 -9.00 18.20 14.69
CA GLN A 346 -10.16 18.29 13.80
C GLN A 346 -11.29 19.13 14.41
N SER A 347 -12.10 19.75 13.55
CA SER A 347 -13.25 20.58 13.95
C SER A 347 -14.27 19.75 14.73
N GLU A 348 -14.64 20.18 15.93
CA GLU A 348 -15.71 19.54 16.72
C GLU A 348 -17.11 19.83 16.17
N GLN A 349 -17.23 20.79 15.25
CA GLN A 349 -18.49 21.07 14.56
C GLN A 349 -18.67 20.12 13.35
N GLN A 350 -17.62 19.90 12.56
CA GLN A 350 -17.65 18.99 11.40
C GLN A 350 -17.56 17.52 11.84
N TYR A 351 -16.76 17.24 12.87
CA TYR A 351 -16.56 15.92 13.44
C TYR A 351 -16.91 15.91 14.94
N PRO A 352 -18.20 16.11 15.29
CA PRO A 352 -18.63 16.01 16.69
C PRO A 352 -18.24 14.65 17.26
N ARG A 353 -17.70 14.66 18.47
CA ARG A 353 -17.12 13.47 19.08
C ARG A 353 -17.29 13.47 20.59
N ARG A 354 -17.29 12.27 21.15
CA ARG A 354 -17.28 12.02 22.60
C ARG A 354 -16.38 10.83 22.89
N CYS A 355 -15.94 10.72 24.14
CA CYS A 355 -15.16 9.58 24.54
C CYS A 355 -15.98 8.29 24.52
N VAL A 356 -15.31 7.18 24.16
CA VAL A 356 -15.85 5.83 24.45
C VAL A 356 -15.80 5.60 25.96
N HIS A 357 -14.67 5.92 26.59
CA HIS A 357 -14.45 5.84 28.04
C HIS A 357 -14.24 7.23 28.65
N GLU A 358 -14.88 7.51 29.78
CA GLU A 358 -14.77 8.81 30.45
C GLU A 358 -13.30 9.20 30.71
N GLY A 359 -12.91 10.43 30.34
CA GLY A 359 -11.56 10.95 30.57
C GLY A 359 -10.59 10.76 29.40
N CYS A 360 -11.02 10.20 28.27
CA CYS A 360 -10.17 9.99 27.09
C CYS A 360 -9.51 11.27 26.58
N GLU A 361 -10.14 12.43 26.79
CA GLU A 361 -9.61 13.73 26.37
C GLU A 361 -8.32 14.14 27.08
N ARG A 362 -7.98 13.46 28.18
CA ARG A 362 -6.73 13.68 28.94
C ARG A 362 -5.57 12.85 28.39
N LEU A 363 -5.85 11.86 27.54
CA LEU A 363 -4.83 11.10 26.84
C LEU A 363 -4.35 11.93 25.66
N GLU A 364 -3.04 12.16 25.59
CA GLU A 364 -2.45 12.94 24.52
C GLU A 364 -2.48 12.14 23.22
N ASP A 365 -3.09 12.71 22.17
CA ASP A 365 -2.97 12.15 20.83
C ASP A 365 -1.51 12.32 20.37
N PRO A 366 -0.84 11.26 19.89
CA PRO A 366 0.58 11.34 19.56
C PRO A 366 0.85 12.41 18.50
N VAL A 367 1.92 13.15 18.73
CA VAL A 367 2.48 14.16 17.84
C VAL A 367 3.28 13.44 16.76
N ASP A 368 2.75 13.28 15.54
CA ASP A 368 3.62 12.98 14.39
C ASP A 368 2.97 13.11 13.01
N TRP A 369 3.81 13.18 11.97
CA TRP A 369 3.50 13.40 10.55
C TRP A 369 3.14 12.16 9.73
N ASP A 370 3.17 10.98 10.34
CA ASP A 370 3.65 9.79 9.64
C ASP A 370 2.62 8.66 9.55
N ARG A 371 1.40 8.92 9.09
CA ARG A 371 0.43 7.85 8.74
C ARG A 371 0.36 7.64 7.23
N GLY A 372 -0.50 6.74 6.75
CA GLY A 372 -0.82 6.68 5.32
C GLY A 372 0.34 6.14 4.49
N PHE A 373 0.40 4.83 4.32
CA PHE A 373 1.47 4.16 3.59
C PHE A 373 1.40 4.43 2.08
N MET A 374 2.50 4.91 1.56
CA MET A 374 2.79 5.09 0.15
C MET A 374 3.85 4.10 -0.32
N VAL A 375 3.84 3.75 -1.60
CA VAL A 375 4.86 2.90 -2.24
C VAL A 375 5.45 3.59 -3.46
N ALA A 376 6.76 3.44 -3.68
CA ALA A 376 7.44 3.78 -4.93
C ALA A 376 8.53 2.76 -5.28
N GLY A 377 8.70 2.45 -6.56
CA GLY A 377 9.81 1.61 -7.00
C GLY A 377 9.57 0.99 -8.36
N LEU A 378 10.01 -0.26 -8.53
CA LEU A 378 9.85 -0.98 -9.79
C LEU A 378 8.39 -1.10 -10.18
N TRP A 379 7.52 -1.48 -9.23
CA TRP A 379 6.11 -1.79 -9.48
C TRP A 379 5.22 -0.56 -9.60
N THR A 380 5.75 0.63 -9.36
CA THR A 380 5.02 1.89 -9.61
C THR A 380 5.73 2.81 -10.60
N HIS A 381 6.73 2.28 -11.29
CA HIS A 381 7.59 3.04 -12.19
C HIS A 381 8.21 4.30 -11.56
N GLY A 382 8.47 4.27 -10.25
CA GLY A 382 9.02 5.37 -9.46
C GLY A 382 7.99 6.42 -8.99
N LYS A 383 6.71 6.31 -9.36
CA LYS A 383 5.68 7.22 -8.84
C LYS A 383 5.24 6.77 -7.44
N LEU A 384 5.11 7.70 -6.51
CA LEU A 384 4.51 7.43 -5.21
C LEU A 384 3.02 7.14 -5.38
N VAL A 385 2.55 6.09 -4.72
CA VAL A 385 1.14 5.70 -4.70
C VAL A 385 0.72 5.54 -3.25
N HIS A 386 -0.23 6.35 -2.79
CA HIS A 386 -0.91 6.19 -1.51
C HIS A 386 -1.84 4.97 -1.59
N LEU A 387 -1.54 3.96 -0.77
CA LEU A 387 -2.23 2.67 -0.80
C LEU A 387 -3.60 2.77 -0.13
N ASP A 388 -4.58 2.02 -0.63
CA ASP A 388 -5.88 1.89 0.04
C ASP A 388 -6.16 0.45 0.47
N ALA A 389 -6.59 0.32 1.73
CA ALA A 389 -6.79 -0.93 2.45
C ALA A 389 -6.94 -0.63 3.94
N MET A 390 -7.21 -1.66 4.75
CA MET A 390 -7.20 -1.56 6.21
C MET A 390 -5.82 -1.22 6.80
N ILE A 391 -4.72 -1.38 6.04
CA ILE A 391 -3.40 -0.87 6.45
C ILE A 391 -3.38 0.67 6.55
N ASN A 392 -4.32 1.36 5.92
CA ASN A 392 -4.56 2.81 6.07
C ASN A 392 -5.96 3.05 6.65
N ASN A 393 -6.26 2.36 7.76
CA ASN A 393 -7.57 2.37 8.43
C ASN A 393 -8.11 3.76 8.76
N LEU A 394 -7.24 4.76 9.00
CA LEU A 394 -7.64 6.10 9.39
C LEU A 394 -6.54 7.15 9.16
N ASP A 395 -6.94 8.39 8.83
CA ASP A 395 -6.03 9.50 8.52
C ASP A 395 -5.48 10.20 9.78
N TRP A 396 -6.18 10.10 10.91
CA TRP A 396 -5.93 10.93 12.10
C TRP A 396 -5.28 10.17 13.25
N ALA A 397 -4.33 10.78 13.96
CA ALA A 397 -3.80 10.18 15.19
C ALA A 397 -4.93 9.91 16.16
N ALA A 398 -5.04 8.65 16.59
CA ALA A 398 -5.98 8.18 17.59
C ALA A 398 -5.29 7.09 18.41
N PRO A 399 -5.30 7.16 19.76
CA PRO A 399 -4.59 6.20 20.61
C PRO A 399 -4.97 4.75 20.31
N VAL A 400 -4.01 3.82 20.42
CA VAL A 400 -4.26 2.37 20.38
C VAL A 400 -4.94 1.87 21.64
N ASN A 401 -4.63 2.50 22.78
CA ASN A 401 -5.27 2.15 24.03
C ASN A 401 -6.79 2.42 23.92
N PRO A 402 -7.64 1.41 24.17
CA PRO A 402 -9.10 1.54 24.09
C PRO A 402 -9.67 2.70 24.91
N LEU A 403 -9.03 3.04 26.04
CA LEU A 403 -9.40 4.18 26.89
C LEU A 403 -9.29 5.55 26.18
N GLY A 404 -8.49 5.64 25.11
CA GLY A 404 -8.33 6.82 24.26
C GLY A 404 -9.27 6.87 23.06
N HIS A 405 -10.09 5.83 22.84
CA HIS A 405 -10.95 5.76 21.67
C HIS A 405 -12.10 6.78 21.76
N ARG A 406 -12.58 7.22 20.58
CA ARG A 406 -13.63 8.24 20.47
C ARG A 406 -14.78 7.73 19.60
N TRP A 407 -16.01 8.02 20.00
CA TRP A 407 -17.17 7.97 19.10
C TRP A 407 -17.21 9.26 18.30
N VAL A 408 -17.21 9.18 16.98
CA VAL A 408 -17.24 10.33 16.06
C VAL A 408 -18.45 10.22 15.15
N LYS A 409 -19.25 11.28 15.10
CA LYS A 409 -20.47 11.34 14.30
C LYS A 409 -20.15 11.65 12.84
N LEU A 410 -19.76 10.63 12.07
CA LEU A 410 -19.30 10.76 10.68
C LEU A 410 -20.44 10.83 9.66
N TYR A 411 -21.59 10.22 9.96
CA TYR A 411 -22.70 10.06 9.01
C TYR A 411 -24.03 10.53 9.59
N ARG A 412 -25.02 10.67 8.70
CA ARG A 412 -26.45 10.77 9.05
C ARG A 412 -27.24 9.71 8.31
N ASP A 413 -28.08 8.97 9.02
CA ASP A 413 -28.94 7.98 8.37
C ASP A 413 -30.08 8.65 7.58
N ALA A 414 -30.88 7.83 6.88
CA ALA A 414 -32.01 8.30 6.07
C ALA A 414 -33.12 9.00 6.89
N SER A 415 -33.12 8.86 8.22
CA SER A 415 -34.03 9.59 9.11
C SER A 415 -33.47 10.93 9.60
N GLY A 416 -32.20 11.21 9.27
CA GLY A 416 -31.47 12.42 9.67
C GLY A 416 -30.76 12.28 11.02
N GLU A 417 -30.78 11.09 11.63
CA GLU A 417 -30.12 10.83 12.90
C GLU A 417 -28.62 10.58 12.72
N ASP A 418 -27.84 10.99 13.71
CA ASP A 418 -26.38 10.87 13.67
C ASP A 418 -25.94 9.42 13.86
N VAL A 419 -25.08 8.94 12.97
CA VAL A 419 -24.43 7.63 13.11
C VAL A 419 -22.98 7.83 13.53
N GLU A 420 -22.63 7.22 14.67
CA GLU A 420 -21.32 7.29 15.28
C GLU A 420 -20.43 6.12 14.85
N VAL A 421 -19.16 6.42 14.62
CA VAL A 421 -18.10 5.46 14.34
C VAL A 421 -17.09 5.51 15.47
N ARG A 422 -16.66 4.34 15.95
CA ARG A 422 -15.56 4.24 16.93
C ARG A 422 -14.23 4.43 16.21
N LEU A 423 -13.46 5.42 16.62
CA LEU A 423 -12.10 5.66 16.13
C LEU A 423 -11.08 5.39 17.25
N GLY A 424 -10.01 4.71 16.87
CA GLY A 424 -8.95 4.23 17.76
C GLY A 424 -7.88 3.53 16.94
N ALA A 425 -6.77 3.14 17.56
CA ALA A 425 -5.70 2.38 16.90
C ALA A 425 -5.17 3.03 15.61
N GLY A 426 -5.08 4.35 15.63
CA GLY A 426 -4.56 5.16 14.53
C GLY A 426 -3.09 5.51 14.64
N ARG A 427 -2.60 5.47 15.88
CA ARG A 427 -1.21 5.51 16.36
C ARG A 427 -1.28 5.88 17.83
N GLY A 428 -0.45 5.32 18.71
CA GLY A 428 -0.43 5.78 20.10
C GLY A 428 0.45 5.00 21.06
N ASN A 429 0.76 5.66 22.17
CA ASN A 429 1.42 5.03 23.31
C ASN A 429 0.38 4.35 24.20
N GLY A 430 0.73 3.21 24.78
CA GLY A 430 -0.10 2.53 25.78
C GLY A 430 0.05 1.02 25.73
N PRO A 431 -0.73 0.30 26.57
CA PRO A 431 -0.90 -1.13 26.43
C PRO A 431 -1.38 -1.45 25.02
N GLN A 432 -0.78 -2.47 24.41
CA GLN A 432 -1.18 -3.00 23.12
C GLN A 432 -1.63 -4.45 23.28
N PRO A 433 -2.42 -5.00 22.35
CA PRO A 433 -2.75 -6.41 22.35
C PRO A 433 -1.50 -7.30 22.33
N ARG A 434 -1.62 -8.53 22.84
CA ARG A 434 -0.51 -9.48 22.80
C ARG A 434 -0.15 -9.79 21.34
N GLY A 435 1.16 -9.84 21.05
CA GLY A 435 1.68 -10.02 19.70
C GLY A 435 1.67 -8.75 18.83
N ALA A 436 1.34 -7.58 19.37
CA ALA A 436 1.46 -6.32 18.63
C ALA A 436 2.92 -5.93 18.33
N SER A 437 3.12 -5.02 17.38
CA SER A 437 4.45 -4.57 16.95
C SER A 437 5.05 -3.44 17.80
N ALA A 438 4.35 -2.99 18.85
CA ALA A 438 4.67 -1.83 19.71
C ALA A 438 4.64 -0.46 19.03
N ASN A 439 4.58 -0.41 17.70
CA ASN A 439 4.44 0.82 16.94
C ASN A 439 3.62 0.56 15.67
N GLU A 440 2.53 1.31 15.53
CA GLU A 440 1.49 1.10 14.52
C GLU A 440 1.97 1.44 13.11
N ASN A 441 3.01 2.27 13.01
CA ASN A 441 3.56 2.73 11.75
C ASN A 441 4.61 1.78 11.17
N ILE A 442 4.97 0.71 11.89
CA ILE A 442 5.86 -0.32 11.35
C ILE A 442 5.09 -1.10 10.30
N LEU A 443 5.60 -1.08 9.07
CA LEU A 443 5.12 -1.89 7.96
C LEU A 443 6.02 -3.11 7.76
N ASP A 444 5.39 -4.26 7.50
CA ASP A 444 6.05 -5.43 6.96
C ASP A 444 5.11 -6.23 6.04
N SER A 445 5.67 -7.22 5.36
CA SER A 445 4.92 -8.19 4.57
C SER A 445 5.63 -9.53 4.58
N MET A 446 4.83 -10.60 4.65
CA MET A 446 5.34 -11.96 4.48
C MET A 446 5.86 -12.20 3.06
N GLN A 447 5.54 -11.34 2.08
CA GLN A 447 5.95 -11.46 0.66
C GLN A 447 5.75 -12.87 0.13
N GLN A 448 4.66 -13.51 0.56
CA GLN A 448 4.19 -14.82 0.10
C GLN A 448 5.16 -15.99 0.30
N ILE A 449 6.16 -15.83 1.18
CA ILE A 449 7.15 -16.91 1.44
C ILE A 449 6.50 -18.21 1.93
N HIS A 450 5.35 -18.08 2.59
CA HIS A 450 4.60 -19.19 3.18
C HIS A 450 3.55 -19.78 2.26
N ASN A 451 3.47 -19.37 0.97
CA ASN A 451 2.45 -19.84 0.02
C ASN A 451 2.48 -21.34 -0.32
N HIS A 452 3.50 -22.05 0.16
CA HIS A 452 3.50 -23.52 0.18
C HIS A 452 2.38 -24.07 1.09
N GLN A 453 2.01 -23.34 2.16
CA GLN A 453 0.81 -23.59 2.95
C GLN A 453 -0.42 -22.96 2.30
N SER A 454 -1.48 -23.72 2.08
CA SER A 454 -2.69 -23.23 1.40
C SER A 454 -3.38 -22.09 2.15
N MET A 455 -3.33 -22.11 3.50
CA MET A 455 -3.96 -21.09 4.36
C MET A 455 -3.15 -19.78 4.45
N ALA A 456 -1.88 -19.79 4.05
CA ALA A 456 -1.07 -18.57 3.98
C ALA A 456 -1.21 -17.84 2.63
N ARG A 457 -1.87 -18.46 1.64
CA ARG A 457 -2.07 -17.86 0.32
C ARG A 457 -3.07 -16.72 0.39
N THR A 458 -2.85 -15.73 -0.47
CA THR A 458 -3.81 -14.66 -0.69
C THR A 458 -5.11 -15.19 -1.27
N VAL A 459 -6.21 -14.54 -0.90
CA VAL A 459 -7.55 -14.94 -1.32
C VAL A 459 -8.19 -13.98 -2.32
N THR A 460 -7.71 -12.75 -2.43
CA THR A 460 -8.15 -11.85 -3.49
C THR A 460 -7.92 -12.47 -4.87
N PRO A 461 -8.80 -12.22 -5.86
CA PRO A 461 -8.64 -12.77 -7.21
C PRO A 461 -7.55 -12.08 -8.04
N ARG A 462 -6.94 -11.01 -7.51
CA ARG A 462 -5.82 -10.25 -8.11
C ARG A 462 -4.52 -11.07 -8.20
N ASP A 463 -3.58 -10.67 -9.06
CA ASP A 463 -2.44 -11.51 -9.49
C ASP A 463 -1.09 -11.12 -8.91
N VAL A 464 -0.88 -9.84 -8.54
CA VAL A 464 0.31 -9.35 -7.85
C VAL A 464 -0.14 -8.79 -6.52
N VAL A 465 -0.13 -9.63 -5.48
CA VAL A 465 -0.73 -9.30 -4.20
C VAL A 465 0.19 -9.70 -3.05
N TRP A 466 0.32 -8.81 -2.08
CA TRP A 466 0.98 -9.10 -0.81
C TRP A 466 0.02 -8.99 0.36
N VAL A 467 0.11 -9.94 1.30
CA VAL A 467 -0.39 -9.74 2.66
C VAL A 467 0.56 -8.75 3.33
N MET A 468 0.05 -7.56 3.64
CA MET A 468 0.79 -6.48 4.26
C MET A 468 0.21 -6.19 5.63
N SER A 469 1.10 -5.85 6.56
CA SER A 469 0.74 -5.61 7.94
C SER A 469 1.39 -4.36 8.46
N THR A 470 0.59 -3.56 9.14
CA THR A 470 1.07 -2.45 9.97
C THR A 470 1.27 -2.95 11.39
N GLY A 471 1.61 -2.08 12.34
CA GLY A 471 1.66 -2.49 13.73
C GLY A 471 0.31 -2.86 14.35
N ILE A 472 -0.80 -2.69 13.62
CA ILE A 472 -2.15 -2.90 14.17
C ILE A 472 -3.20 -3.44 13.19
N ALA A 473 -2.95 -3.43 11.88
CA ALA A 473 -3.85 -3.92 10.84
C ALA A 473 -3.13 -4.86 9.88
N THR A 474 -3.86 -5.78 9.26
CA THR A 474 -3.37 -6.68 8.21
C THR A 474 -4.37 -6.72 7.07
N ASP A 475 -3.91 -6.63 5.84
CA ASP A 475 -4.76 -6.66 4.65
C ASP A 475 -4.01 -7.18 3.42
N GLU A 476 -4.73 -7.55 2.36
CA GLU A 476 -4.13 -7.86 1.07
C GLU A 476 -4.05 -6.61 0.19
N VAL A 477 -2.84 -6.25 -0.24
CA VAL A 477 -2.60 -5.11 -1.14
C VAL A 477 -2.27 -5.63 -2.53
N ALA A 478 -3.06 -5.23 -3.52
CA ALA A 478 -2.88 -5.59 -4.92
C ALA A 478 -2.08 -4.50 -5.66
N PHE A 479 -1.14 -4.93 -6.51
CA PHE A 479 -0.26 -4.06 -7.29
C PHE A 479 -0.50 -4.14 -8.80
N ASP A 480 -1.43 -5.00 -9.26
CA ASP A 480 -1.73 -5.21 -10.68
C ASP A 480 -1.90 -3.88 -11.43
N ASP A 481 -2.71 -2.99 -10.87
CA ASP A 481 -3.08 -1.71 -11.48
C ASP A 481 -1.90 -0.70 -11.49
N TYR A 482 -0.91 -0.88 -10.61
CA TYR A 482 0.26 0.00 -10.50
C TYR A 482 1.42 -0.46 -11.39
N VAL A 483 1.49 -1.75 -11.71
CA VAL A 483 2.50 -2.32 -12.61
C VAL A 483 2.13 -2.11 -14.09
N ASP A 484 0.85 -1.95 -14.41
CA ASP A 484 0.39 -1.76 -15.78
C ASP A 484 0.88 -0.43 -16.40
N PRO A 485 1.74 -0.46 -17.44
CA PRO A 485 2.24 0.75 -18.09
C PRO A 485 1.17 1.46 -18.94
N ASN A 486 -0.01 0.87 -19.14
CA ASN A 486 -1.15 1.40 -19.87
C ASN A 486 -2.33 1.80 -18.95
N ALA A 487 -2.19 1.70 -17.63
CA ALA A 487 -3.13 2.27 -16.69
C ALA A 487 -3.22 3.79 -16.91
N PHE A 488 -4.43 4.32 -17.13
CA PHE A 488 -4.65 5.72 -17.47
C PHE A 488 -5.21 6.52 -16.29
N ILE A 489 -6.22 5.96 -15.61
CA ILE A 489 -6.72 6.44 -14.33
C ILE A 489 -6.86 5.23 -13.40
N VAL A 490 -6.30 5.32 -12.19
CA VAL A 490 -6.52 4.36 -11.11
C VAL A 490 -6.82 5.17 -9.86
N SER A 491 -8.08 5.30 -9.50
CA SER A 491 -8.52 6.14 -8.39
C SER A 491 -9.27 5.29 -7.37
N ASN A 492 -8.57 4.94 -6.30
CA ASN A 492 -9.08 4.35 -5.05
C ASN A 492 -9.74 5.39 -4.13
N MET A 493 -10.12 6.55 -4.69
CA MET A 493 -10.81 7.64 -3.99
C MET A 493 -10.10 8.19 -2.74
N GLN A 494 -8.78 7.97 -2.65
CA GLN A 494 -7.93 8.57 -1.64
C GLN A 494 -7.38 9.94 -2.07
N GLY A 495 -6.91 10.73 -1.10
CA GLY A 495 -6.26 12.00 -1.38
C GLY A 495 -4.83 11.79 -1.87
N SER A 496 -4.40 12.63 -2.80
CA SER A 496 -2.99 12.72 -3.20
C SER A 496 -2.13 13.35 -2.09
N ILE A 497 -0.85 13.00 -2.10
CA ILE A 497 0.16 13.48 -1.16
C ILE A 497 1.32 14.10 -1.96
N THR A 498 1.53 15.39 -1.76
CA THR A 498 2.60 16.15 -2.43
C THR A 498 3.55 16.75 -1.43
N GLN A 499 4.73 17.16 -1.86
CA GLN A 499 5.67 17.86 -1.00
C GLN A 499 5.43 19.38 -1.02
N LEU A 500 5.48 20.01 0.14
CA LEU A 500 5.60 21.47 0.18
C LEU A 500 7.01 21.90 -0.22
N ARG A 501 7.09 22.96 -1.02
CA ARG A 501 8.33 23.55 -1.52
C ARG A 501 8.45 25.01 -1.12
N ASP A 502 9.68 25.45 -0.88
CA ASP A 502 9.99 26.85 -0.62
C ASP A 502 10.00 27.70 -1.91
N SER A 503 10.22 29.01 -1.78
CA SER A 503 10.27 29.93 -2.94
C SER A 503 11.39 29.64 -3.95
N ARG A 504 12.37 28.80 -3.59
CA ARG A 504 13.48 28.36 -4.45
C ARG A 504 13.21 26.98 -5.05
N GLY A 505 12.08 26.35 -4.72
CA GLY A 505 11.69 25.02 -5.17
C GLY A 505 12.21 23.88 -4.30
N VAL A 506 12.91 24.15 -3.20
CA VAL A 506 13.46 23.11 -2.30
C VAL A 506 12.36 22.53 -1.43
N THR A 507 12.36 21.22 -1.22
CA THR A 507 11.36 20.54 -0.39
C THR A 507 11.52 20.94 1.08
N LEU A 508 10.39 21.17 1.76
CA LEU A 508 10.32 21.57 3.18
C LEU A 508 10.19 20.37 4.13
N SER A 509 10.50 19.16 3.65
CA SER A 509 10.31 17.89 4.37
C SER A 509 8.95 17.75 5.01
N THR A 510 7.91 18.30 4.37
CA THR A 510 6.54 18.08 4.83
C THR A 510 5.63 17.65 3.69
N PRO A 511 4.91 16.53 3.86
CA PRO A 511 3.81 16.20 2.98
C PRO A 511 2.60 17.12 3.18
N LYS A 512 1.90 17.40 2.09
CA LYS A 512 0.55 17.94 2.06
C LYS A 512 -0.39 16.86 1.55
N TYR A 513 -1.32 16.45 2.39
CA TYR A 513 -2.42 15.57 2.04
C TYR A 513 -3.63 16.39 1.56
N TRP A 514 -4.09 16.13 0.33
CA TRP A 514 -5.13 16.92 -0.34
C TRP A 514 -6.54 16.36 -0.12
N ASN A 515 -6.99 16.36 1.13
CA ASN A 515 -8.31 15.91 1.55
C ASN A 515 -9.35 17.03 1.70
N GLY A 516 -9.05 18.24 1.20
CA GLY A 516 -9.91 19.43 1.29
C GLY A 516 -9.73 20.26 2.57
N GLN A 517 -8.83 19.86 3.46
CA GLN A 517 -8.51 20.63 4.67
C GLN A 517 -7.45 21.70 4.39
N ALA A 518 -7.70 22.94 4.84
CA ALA A 518 -6.73 24.00 4.73
C ALA A 518 -5.77 24.01 5.93
N TRP A 519 -4.47 23.94 5.64
CA TRP A 519 -3.41 24.00 6.63
C TRP A 519 -2.51 25.21 6.39
N VAL A 520 -2.07 25.86 7.46
CA VAL A 520 -1.03 26.89 7.40
C VAL A 520 0.24 26.36 8.03
N LEU A 521 1.33 26.48 7.28
CA LEU A 521 2.68 26.24 7.79
C LEU A 521 3.03 27.35 8.80
N LEU A 522 3.27 26.97 10.04
CA LEU A 522 3.83 27.86 11.06
C LEU A 522 5.36 27.71 11.03
N LEU A 523 6.07 28.83 10.81
CA LEU A 523 7.53 28.86 10.93
C LEU A 523 7.91 28.70 12.41
N ALA A 524 8.23 27.47 12.82
CA ALA A 524 8.70 27.21 14.16
C ALA A 524 10.17 27.66 14.32
N PHE A 525 10.42 28.55 15.28
CA PHE A 525 11.78 28.89 15.74
C PHE A 525 12.36 27.80 16.67
N ARG A 526 11.72 26.63 16.80
CA ARG A 526 12.18 25.47 17.59
C ARG A 526 12.00 24.17 16.80
N PRO A 527 12.88 23.16 16.97
CA PRO A 527 12.86 21.93 16.16
C PRO A 527 11.70 20.95 16.47
N LEU A 528 10.77 21.28 17.37
CA LEU A 528 9.85 20.29 17.99
C LEU A 528 8.40 20.76 18.22
N GLU A 529 7.97 21.96 17.77
CA GLU A 529 6.58 22.42 17.97
C GLU A 529 5.92 22.87 16.67
N GLU A 530 4.74 22.27 16.40
CA GLU A 530 3.72 22.56 15.38
C GLU A 530 4.17 23.27 14.10
N PHE A 531 4.51 22.47 13.08
CA PHE A 531 4.74 22.98 11.73
C PHE A 531 3.45 23.34 11.01
N TYR A 532 2.29 22.81 11.42
CA TYR A 532 1.01 23.03 10.74
C TYR A 532 -0.11 23.33 11.72
N ARG A 533 -0.93 24.31 11.36
CA ARG A 533 -2.21 24.56 12.03
C ARG A 533 -3.36 24.45 11.03
N LEU A 534 -4.33 23.60 11.35
CA LEU A 534 -5.58 23.49 10.61
C LEU A 534 -6.38 24.80 10.75
N ILE A 535 -6.95 25.28 9.65
CA ILE A 535 -7.95 26.36 9.67
C ILE A 535 -9.33 25.74 9.50
N PHE A 536 -10.07 25.62 10.60
CA PHE A 536 -11.34 24.88 10.65
C PHE A 536 -12.42 25.37 9.67
N ASP A 537 -12.44 26.65 9.36
CA ASP A 537 -13.49 27.29 8.55
C ASP A 537 -13.04 27.63 7.12
N VAL A 538 -11.86 27.13 6.71
CA VAL A 538 -11.35 27.30 5.35
C VAL A 538 -11.17 25.92 4.74
N TYR A 539 -11.83 25.72 3.61
CA TYR A 539 -11.68 24.52 2.82
C TYR A 539 -10.70 24.79 1.68
N ASP A 540 -9.89 23.79 1.37
CA ASP A 540 -9.07 23.74 0.17
C ASP A 540 -9.71 22.77 -0.83
N GLU A 541 -9.16 22.72 -2.04
CA GLU A 541 -9.54 21.71 -3.02
C GLU A 541 -9.17 20.31 -2.54
N VAL A 542 -9.96 19.33 -2.95
CA VAL A 542 -9.61 17.92 -2.82
C VAL A 542 -8.92 17.48 -4.10
N HIS A 543 -7.78 16.82 -3.97
CA HIS A 543 -7.12 16.16 -5.09
C HIS A 543 -7.21 14.65 -4.88
N VAL A 544 -8.19 14.02 -5.53
CA VAL A 544 -8.34 12.57 -5.56
C VAL A 544 -7.16 11.98 -6.34
N GLN A 545 -6.41 11.07 -5.73
CA GLN A 545 -5.22 10.48 -6.33
C GLN A 545 -5.57 9.75 -7.63
N ASN A 546 -4.81 10.04 -8.70
CA ASN A 546 -4.67 9.11 -9.80
C ASN A 546 -3.39 8.29 -9.59
N ALA A 547 -3.53 7.05 -9.12
CA ALA A 547 -2.44 6.13 -8.87
C ALA A 547 -1.83 5.53 -10.15
N ALA A 548 -2.36 5.85 -11.34
CA ALA A 548 -1.80 5.36 -12.60
C ALA A 548 -0.33 5.75 -12.75
N THR A 549 0.50 4.79 -13.15
CA THR A 549 1.96 4.88 -13.26
C THR A 549 2.43 4.80 -14.71
N SER A 550 1.55 5.15 -15.66
CA SER A 550 1.72 4.92 -17.08
C SER A 550 3.10 5.32 -17.62
N LEU A 551 3.63 4.50 -18.52
CA LEU A 551 4.83 4.79 -19.30
C LEU A 551 4.53 5.20 -20.74
N GLY A 552 3.28 5.00 -21.18
CA GLY A 552 2.87 5.14 -22.59
C GLY A 552 1.85 6.25 -22.85
N TRP A 553 1.30 6.86 -21.79
CA TRP A 553 0.23 7.86 -21.87
C TRP A 553 0.51 9.05 -20.97
N ASN A 554 -0.01 10.21 -21.36
CA ASN A 554 -0.02 11.37 -20.49
C ASN A 554 -1.26 11.27 -19.61
N VAL A 555 -1.10 10.88 -18.35
CA VAL A 555 -2.24 10.67 -17.44
C VAL A 555 -2.60 11.96 -16.70
N PRO A 556 -3.87 12.16 -16.30
CA PRO A 556 -4.23 13.22 -15.37
C PRO A 556 -3.45 13.07 -14.06
N ALA A 557 -2.97 14.18 -13.50
CA ALA A 557 -2.21 14.15 -12.24
C ALA A 557 -3.07 13.67 -11.05
N TYR A 558 -4.32 14.12 -11.01
CA TYR A 558 -5.31 13.83 -9.97
C TYR A 558 -6.73 14.17 -10.48
N GLY A 559 -7.75 13.75 -9.75
CA GLY A 559 -9.14 14.20 -9.89
C GLY A 559 -9.42 15.37 -8.96
N ARG A 560 -9.81 16.53 -9.49
CA ARG A 560 -10.08 17.75 -8.71
C ARG A 560 -11.52 17.78 -8.23
N VAL A 561 -11.75 18.02 -6.94
CA VAL A 561 -13.05 18.41 -6.39
C VAL A 561 -12.95 19.81 -5.81
N GLU A 562 -13.96 20.64 -6.06
CA GLU A 562 -13.95 22.04 -5.65
C GLU A 562 -13.98 22.20 -4.13
N ALA A 563 -13.31 23.24 -3.64
CA ALA A 563 -13.15 23.48 -2.21
C ALA A 563 -14.50 23.54 -1.49
N GLY A 564 -14.63 22.74 -0.43
CA GLY A 564 -15.83 22.67 0.41
C GLY A 564 -17.03 21.95 -0.21
N THR A 565 -16.88 21.30 -1.37
CA THR A 565 -17.99 20.59 -2.04
C THR A 565 -17.97 19.08 -1.85
N GLY A 566 -16.78 18.46 -1.73
CA GLY A 566 -16.65 17.01 -1.53
C GLY A 566 -15.85 16.64 -0.29
N ARG A 567 -15.92 15.37 0.12
CA ARG A 567 -15.22 14.81 1.27
C ARG A 567 -14.62 13.43 0.93
N ILE A 568 -13.30 13.32 1.01
CA ILE A 568 -12.62 12.02 1.07
C ILE A 568 -12.83 11.42 2.45
N GLU A 569 -13.18 10.13 2.51
CA GLU A 569 -13.45 9.50 3.78
C GLU A 569 -12.17 9.43 4.66
N PRO A 570 -12.20 10.00 5.88
CA PRO A 570 -11.03 10.01 6.77
C PRO A 570 -10.71 8.62 7.36
N THR A 571 -11.57 7.63 7.15
CA THR A 571 -11.46 6.26 7.69
C THR A 571 -11.70 5.24 6.59
N ALA A 572 -11.21 4.01 6.73
CA ALA A 572 -11.44 2.92 5.79
C ALA A 572 -12.89 2.39 5.91
N LEU A 573 -13.87 3.23 5.59
CA LEU A 573 -15.30 2.94 5.69
C LEU A 573 -16.08 3.26 4.42
N GLY A 574 -15.73 4.34 3.72
CA GLY A 574 -16.52 4.90 2.64
C GLY A 574 -16.50 4.10 1.33
N GLY A 575 -15.55 3.17 1.17
CA GLY A 575 -15.30 2.45 -0.09
C GLY A 575 -15.85 1.02 -0.13
N ILE A 576 -15.85 0.42 -1.33
CA ILE A 576 -16.02 -1.02 -1.49
C ILE A 576 -14.84 -1.77 -0.88
N LYS A 577 -13.67 -1.13 -0.87
CA LYS A 577 -12.49 -1.50 -0.08
C LYS A 577 -11.90 -0.21 0.48
N GLY A 578 -11.37 -0.24 1.69
CA GLY A 578 -10.68 0.94 2.23
C GLY A 578 -11.56 2.19 2.28
N LYS A 579 -11.07 3.29 1.72
CA LYS A 579 -11.70 4.61 1.73
C LYS A 579 -12.60 4.78 0.50
N GLY A 580 -13.46 5.80 0.53
CA GLY A 580 -14.29 6.13 -0.61
C GLY A 580 -14.54 7.62 -0.71
N LEU A 581 -15.21 8.04 -1.79
CA LEU A 581 -15.65 9.41 -1.96
C LEU A 581 -17.17 9.46 -1.95
N TRP A 582 -17.72 10.34 -1.11
CA TRP A 582 -19.14 10.67 -1.15
C TRP A 582 -19.39 11.80 -2.15
N LEU A 583 -20.38 11.59 -3.01
CA LEU A 583 -20.96 12.64 -3.85
C LEU A 583 -22.35 13.01 -3.34
N ASP A 584 -22.60 14.30 -3.14
CA ASP A 584 -23.88 14.83 -2.65
C ASP A 584 -24.91 15.10 -3.77
N GLY A 585 -24.47 14.98 -5.02
CA GLY A 585 -25.27 15.23 -6.23
C GLY A 585 -25.08 16.61 -6.83
N THR A 586 -24.25 17.46 -6.21
CA THR A 586 -23.85 18.79 -6.70
C THR A 586 -22.35 18.93 -6.89
N ASP A 587 -21.57 18.11 -6.18
CA ASP A 587 -20.12 18.01 -6.32
C ASP A 587 -19.71 17.14 -7.52
N THR A 588 -18.44 17.23 -7.91
CA THR A 588 -17.93 16.60 -9.13
C THR A 588 -16.43 16.37 -9.03
N VAL A 589 -15.98 15.18 -9.40
CA VAL A 589 -14.55 14.88 -9.58
C VAL A 589 -14.16 15.15 -11.02
N ARG A 590 -13.22 16.06 -11.26
CA ARG A 590 -12.78 16.46 -12.61
C ARG A 590 -11.35 16.00 -12.88
N TYR A 591 -11.18 15.12 -13.84
CA TYR A 591 -9.88 14.67 -14.35
C TYR A 591 -9.52 15.48 -15.60
N PRO A 592 -8.51 16.37 -15.53
CA PRO A 592 -8.00 17.05 -16.71
C PRO A 592 -7.19 16.06 -17.56
N ILE A 593 -7.73 15.65 -18.70
CA ILE A 593 -7.06 14.79 -19.67
C ILE A 593 -6.14 15.64 -20.54
N PRO A 594 -4.81 15.44 -20.48
CA PRO A 594 -3.86 16.16 -21.32
C PRO A 594 -3.85 15.62 -22.76
N GLU A 595 -3.13 16.31 -23.65
CA GLU A 595 -2.83 15.81 -25.00
C GLU A 595 -2.08 14.48 -24.93
N GLN A 596 -2.49 13.51 -25.75
CA GLN A 596 -1.91 12.16 -25.74
C GLN A 596 -0.80 11.98 -26.77
N PRO A 597 0.24 11.17 -26.47
CA PRO A 597 1.37 10.97 -27.37
C PRO A 597 1.02 10.15 -28.63
N ARG A 598 -0.19 9.57 -28.69
CA ARG A 598 -0.70 8.74 -29.77
C ARG A 598 -2.23 8.83 -29.84
N PRO A 599 -2.86 8.47 -30.97
CA PRO A 599 -4.31 8.50 -31.10
C PRO A 599 -5.00 7.58 -30.10
N VAL A 600 -5.95 8.12 -29.33
CA VAL A 600 -6.70 7.35 -28.32
C VAL A 600 -7.66 6.34 -28.93
N THR A 601 -8.07 6.53 -30.18
CA THR A 601 -8.91 5.56 -30.92
C THR A 601 -8.12 4.41 -31.56
N ALA A 602 -6.78 4.41 -31.43
CA ALA A 602 -5.93 3.35 -31.96
C ALA A 602 -5.77 2.16 -31.01
N VAL A 603 -6.32 2.24 -29.80
CA VAL A 603 -6.32 1.18 -28.80
C VAL A 603 -7.75 0.97 -28.30
N ASP A 604 -8.00 -0.23 -27.78
CA ASP A 604 -9.19 -0.50 -27.00
C ASP A 604 -9.01 0.02 -25.57
N TRP A 605 -10.11 0.13 -24.84
CA TRP A 605 -10.13 0.69 -23.49
C TRP A 605 -11.08 -0.06 -22.58
N TYR A 606 -10.78 -0.03 -21.29
CA TYR A 606 -11.68 -0.42 -20.22
C TYR A 606 -11.93 0.75 -19.28
N MET A 607 -13.16 0.90 -18.79
CA MET A 607 -13.52 1.80 -17.71
C MET A 607 -14.39 1.07 -16.68
N GLY A 608 -14.12 1.20 -15.38
CA GLY A 608 -14.91 0.60 -14.31
C GLY A 608 -15.07 1.52 -13.12
N ILE A 609 -16.19 1.39 -12.39
CA ILE A 609 -16.46 2.14 -11.15
C ILE A 609 -17.41 1.37 -10.23
N PHE A 610 -17.16 1.43 -8.92
CA PHE A 610 -18.11 0.98 -7.91
C PHE A 610 -19.01 2.11 -7.45
N LEU A 611 -20.29 1.80 -7.27
CA LEU A 611 -21.34 2.76 -6.94
C LEU A 611 -22.20 2.23 -5.80
N ASP A 612 -22.50 3.10 -4.83
CA ASP A 612 -23.49 2.87 -3.79
C ASP A 612 -24.48 4.05 -3.76
N SER A 613 -25.50 3.97 -4.62
CA SER A 613 -26.42 5.08 -4.89
C SER A 613 -27.42 5.32 -3.75
N ARG A 614 -27.64 6.60 -3.42
CA ARG A 614 -28.67 7.09 -2.48
C ARG A 614 -29.78 7.90 -3.16
N ALA A 615 -29.73 8.06 -4.48
CA ALA A 615 -30.76 8.76 -5.23
C ALA A 615 -32.07 7.95 -5.31
N PRO A 616 -33.25 8.62 -5.29
CA PRO A 616 -34.54 7.99 -5.59
C PRO A 616 -34.56 7.33 -6.99
N ASN A 617 -35.34 6.26 -7.12
CA ASN A 617 -35.18 5.22 -8.16
C ASN A 617 -35.52 5.60 -9.62
N ASP A 618 -35.95 6.82 -9.94
CA ASP A 618 -36.59 7.15 -11.22
C ASP A 618 -36.01 8.36 -11.97
N ALA A 619 -35.24 9.24 -11.31
CA ALA A 619 -34.67 10.41 -11.98
C ALA A 619 -33.25 10.12 -12.51
N PRO A 620 -32.95 10.41 -13.80
CA PRO A 620 -31.60 10.26 -14.34
C PRO A 620 -30.59 11.10 -13.57
N ARG A 621 -29.39 10.54 -13.40
CA ARG A 621 -28.23 11.16 -12.78
C ARG A 621 -27.02 10.99 -13.68
N THR A 622 -26.28 12.06 -13.92
CA THR A 622 -25.02 11.98 -14.66
C THR A 622 -24.00 11.24 -13.78
N LEU A 623 -23.48 10.13 -14.29
CA LEU A 623 -22.40 9.40 -13.64
C LEU A 623 -21.04 9.86 -14.17
N ALA A 624 -20.87 9.92 -15.49
CA ALA A 624 -19.63 10.35 -16.11
C ALA A 624 -19.88 11.16 -17.39
N SER A 625 -19.16 12.26 -17.59
CA SER A 625 -19.19 13.07 -18.81
C SER A 625 -17.80 13.20 -19.42
N PHE A 626 -17.76 13.22 -20.76
CA PHE A 626 -16.53 13.17 -21.54
C PHE A 626 -16.37 14.42 -22.41
N ALA A 627 -15.12 14.77 -22.71
CA ALA A 627 -14.78 15.91 -23.55
C ALA A 627 -15.33 15.82 -24.98
N ASP A 628 -15.67 14.61 -25.46
CA ASP A 628 -16.27 14.39 -26.78
C ASP A 628 -17.80 14.62 -26.83
N GLY A 629 -18.39 15.06 -25.71
CA GLY A 629 -19.82 15.36 -25.57
C GLY A 629 -20.70 14.14 -25.25
N THR A 630 -20.10 12.97 -25.04
CA THR A 630 -20.84 11.78 -24.58
C THR A 630 -20.96 11.75 -23.06
N VAL A 631 -22.04 11.13 -22.58
CA VAL A 631 -22.38 11.06 -21.16
C VAL A 631 -22.93 9.68 -20.81
N LEU A 632 -22.50 9.15 -19.67
CA LEU A 632 -23.02 7.96 -19.02
C LEU A 632 -23.95 8.40 -17.88
N ASP A 633 -25.23 8.08 -17.99
CA ASP A 633 -26.22 8.37 -16.94
C ASP A 633 -26.67 7.08 -16.24
N LEU A 634 -27.07 7.21 -14.98
CA LEU A 634 -27.78 6.19 -14.21
C LEU A 634 -29.19 6.71 -13.86
N ALA A 635 -30.22 6.00 -14.32
CA ALA A 635 -31.63 6.31 -14.04
C ALA A 635 -32.29 5.09 -13.40
N GLY A 636 -32.38 5.08 -12.07
CA GLY A 636 -32.74 3.86 -11.38
C GLY A 636 -31.66 2.80 -11.62
N ARG A 637 -32.11 1.61 -12.05
CA ARG A 637 -31.24 0.50 -12.50
C ARG A 637 -30.85 0.57 -13.98
N THR A 638 -31.17 1.67 -14.65
CA THR A 638 -30.96 1.80 -16.09
C THR A 638 -29.69 2.60 -16.35
N VAL A 639 -28.73 2.00 -17.02
CA VAL A 639 -27.56 2.69 -17.56
C VAL A 639 -27.94 3.26 -18.92
N ARG A 640 -27.59 4.53 -19.17
CA ARG A 640 -27.91 5.22 -20.42
C ARG A 640 -26.68 5.84 -21.05
N TYR A 641 -26.57 5.69 -22.37
CA TYR A 641 -25.54 6.35 -23.16
C TYR A 641 -26.16 7.52 -23.89
N ARG A 642 -25.62 8.72 -23.65
CA ARG A 642 -26.16 9.96 -24.19
C ARG A 642 -25.08 10.66 -25.01
N ALA A 643 -25.48 11.28 -26.12
CA ALA A 643 -24.60 12.13 -26.92
C ALA A 643 -25.42 13.30 -27.46
N ASP A 644 -24.84 14.49 -27.47
CA ASP A 644 -25.49 15.70 -28.01
C ASP A 644 -26.87 15.98 -27.37
N GLY A 645 -27.08 15.53 -26.13
CA GLY A 645 -28.34 15.67 -25.38
C GLY A 645 -29.34 14.53 -25.56
N GLU A 646 -29.15 13.65 -26.54
CA GLU A 646 -30.07 12.56 -26.90
C GLU A 646 -29.60 11.22 -26.33
N VAL A 647 -30.53 10.42 -25.79
CA VAL A 647 -30.24 9.06 -25.32
C VAL A 647 -30.14 8.14 -26.53
N LEU A 648 -28.96 7.57 -26.75
CA LEU A 648 -28.67 6.68 -27.87
C LEU A 648 -28.92 5.22 -27.53
N HIS A 649 -28.74 4.83 -26.26
CA HIS A 649 -28.88 3.46 -25.81
C HIS A 649 -29.23 3.40 -24.31
N GLU A 650 -30.01 2.41 -23.91
CA GLU A 650 -30.40 2.17 -22.51
C GLU A 650 -30.36 0.68 -22.19
N VAL A 651 -29.84 0.32 -21.02
CA VAL A 651 -29.76 -1.06 -20.55
C VAL A 651 -30.18 -1.15 -19.09
N LEU A 652 -31.07 -2.09 -18.79
CA LEU A 652 -31.48 -2.40 -17.42
C LEU A 652 -30.48 -3.39 -16.79
N LEU A 653 -29.89 -3.02 -15.65
CA LEU A 653 -28.98 -3.91 -14.90
C LEU A 653 -29.76 -5.10 -14.32
N PRO A 654 -29.19 -6.33 -14.30
CA PRO A 654 -29.85 -7.57 -13.86
C PRO A 654 -29.96 -7.70 -12.33
N SER A 655 -29.02 -7.13 -11.60
CA SER A 655 -29.00 -6.97 -10.13
C SER A 655 -28.19 -5.72 -9.79
N GLY A 656 -28.36 -5.17 -8.58
CA GLY A 656 -27.73 -3.91 -8.19
C GLY A 656 -28.38 -2.68 -8.84
N GLY A 657 -28.47 -1.59 -8.08
CA GLY A 657 -29.02 -0.28 -8.45
C GLY A 657 -29.67 0.42 -7.25
N PRO A 658 -30.20 1.64 -7.40
CA PRO A 658 -30.59 2.50 -6.29
C PRO A 658 -31.62 1.80 -5.39
N GLY A 659 -31.30 1.76 -4.09
CA GLY A 659 -31.96 0.87 -3.13
C GLY A 659 -31.06 0.36 -1.99
N GLY A 660 -29.78 0.73 -1.96
CA GLY A 660 -28.82 0.38 -0.90
C GLY A 660 -27.96 -0.82 -1.28
N GLY A 661 -26.66 -0.61 -1.48
CA GLY A 661 -25.72 -1.65 -1.82
C GLY A 661 -24.72 -1.22 -2.89
N TRP A 662 -23.48 -1.69 -2.77
CA TRP A 662 -22.49 -1.58 -3.81
C TRP A 662 -22.89 -2.38 -5.06
N PHE A 663 -22.57 -1.85 -6.23
CA PHE A 663 -22.55 -2.56 -7.50
C PHE A 663 -21.46 -1.97 -8.40
N HIS A 664 -21.00 -2.76 -9.37
CA HIS A 664 -19.94 -2.33 -10.29
C HIS A 664 -20.47 -2.17 -11.71
N VAL A 665 -20.17 -1.03 -12.33
CA VAL A 665 -20.43 -0.76 -13.75
C VAL A 665 -19.09 -0.71 -14.49
N GLY A 666 -18.91 -1.63 -15.44
CA GLY A 666 -17.77 -1.67 -16.34
C GLY A 666 -18.19 -1.40 -17.78
N LEU A 667 -17.31 -0.78 -18.57
CA LEU A 667 -17.45 -0.58 -20.01
C LEU A 667 -16.16 -1.00 -20.71
N ARG A 668 -16.29 -1.78 -21.78
CA ARG A 668 -15.20 -2.03 -22.74
C ARG A 668 -15.48 -1.26 -24.01
N PHE A 669 -14.53 -0.45 -24.46
CA PHE A 669 -14.61 0.33 -25.69
C PHE A 669 -13.67 -0.31 -26.72
N GLN A 670 -14.25 -0.80 -27.81
CA GLN A 670 -13.52 -1.50 -28.86
C GLN A 670 -13.76 -0.83 -30.22
N SER A 671 -12.93 -1.18 -31.21
CA SER A 671 -13.11 -0.75 -32.61
C SER A 671 -13.10 0.77 -32.77
N GLY A 672 -12.16 1.45 -32.10
CA GLY A 672 -12.08 2.92 -32.08
C GLY A 672 -13.28 3.55 -31.35
N ASN A 673 -13.67 2.92 -30.24
CA ASN A 673 -14.78 3.28 -29.35
C ASN A 673 -16.17 3.26 -30.02
N ARG A 674 -16.36 2.44 -31.05
CA ARG A 674 -17.67 2.25 -31.69
C ARG A 674 -18.43 1.08 -31.13
N THR A 675 -17.73 0.09 -30.59
CA THR A 675 -18.36 -1.03 -29.90
C THR A 675 -18.23 -0.79 -28.41
N VAL A 676 -19.35 -0.63 -27.71
CA VAL A 676 -19.40 -0.45 -26.25
C VAL A 676 -20.03 -1.69 -25.64
N THR A 677 -19.25 -2.47 -24.89
CA THR A 677 -19.77 -3.60 -24.11
C THR A 677 -19.97 -3.17 -22.66
N LEU A 678 -21.21 -3.26 -22.16
CA LEU A 678 -21.55 -3.04 -20.75
C LEU A 678 -21.27 -4.29 -19.94
N LEU A 679 -20.63 -4.13 -18.79
CA LEU A 679 -20.41 -5.14 -17.79
C LEU A 679 -21.15 -4.74 -16.51
N ALA A 680 -21.93 -5.66 -15.96
CA ALA A 680 -22.55 -5.52 -14.66
C ALA A 680 -21.88 -6.50 -13.71
N ASP A 681 -21.34 -5.99 -12.59
CA ASP A 681 -20.64 -6.79 -11.59
C ASP A 681 -19.58 -7.72 -12.21
N GLY A 682 -18.84 -7.19 -13.19
CA GLY A 682 -17.72 -7.89 -13.84
C GLY A 682 -18.11 -8.85 -14.97
N PHE A 683 -19.40 -9.07 -15.23
CA PHE A 683 -19.86 -9.96 -16.31
C PHE A 683 -20.53 -9.18 -17.44
N ALA A 684 -20.26 -9.58 -18.69
CA ALA A 684 -20.77 -8.88 -19.87
C ALA A 684 -22.30 -9.01 -19.99
N LEU A 685 -22.99 -7.89 -20.14
CA LEU A 685 -24.46 -7.79 -20.12
C LEU A 685 -25.04 -7.38 -21.47
N ASP A 686 -24.44 -6.38 -22.11
CA ASP A 686 -24.97 -5.78 -23.34
C ASP A 686 -23.83 -5.31 -24.25
N ARG A 687 -24.08 -5.28 -25.56
CA ARG A 687 -23.14 -4.79 -26.57
C ARG A 687 -23.85 -3.84 -27.53
N PHE A 688 -23.38 -2.61 -27.57
CA PHE A 688 -23.91 -1.53 -28.40
C PHE A 688 -22.92 -1.14 -29.50
N GLU A 689 -23.38 -1.16 -30.75
CA GLU A 689 -22.64 -0.63 -31.89
C GLU A 689 -23.07 0.82 -32.15
N ALA A 690 -22.25 1.75 -31.66
CA ALA A 690 -22.52 3.17 -31.75
C ALA A 690 -22.30 3.72 -33.17
N PRO A 691 -23.15 4.66 -33.63
CA PRO A 691 -23.01 5.29 -34.95
C PRO A 691 -21.78 6.22 -35.05
N ARG A 692 -21.17 6.56 -33.91
CA ARG A 692 -19.97 7.39 -33.76
C ARG A 692 -19.12 6.85 -32.60
N PRO A 693 -17.81 7.18 -32.53
CA PRO A 693 -17.03 6.95 -31.32
C PRO A 693 -17.72 7.56 -30.10
N MET A 694 -17.75 6.80 -29.00
CA MET A 694 -18.30 7.23 -27.71
C MET A 694 -17.23 7.19 -26.62
N PHE A 695 -17.41 7.99 -25.56
CA PHE A 695 -16.60 7.94 -24.35
C PHE A 695 -15.10 8.06 -24.62
N THR A 696 -14.74 8.92 -25.59
CA THR A 696 -13.37 9.06 -26.06
C THR A 696 -12.53 9.76 -25.00
N MET A 697 -11.38 9.17 -24.64
CA MET A 697 -10.38 9.75 -23.72
C MET A 697 -9.60 10.91 -24.39
N ALA A 698 -10.32 11.83 -25.01
CA ALA A 698 -9.77 12.97 -25.71
C ALA A 698 -9.29 14.06 -24.74
N PRO A 699 -8.36 14.95 -25.16
CA PRO A 699 -7.94 16.08 -24.35
C PRO A 699 -9.13 16.95 -23.93
N GLY A 700 -9.17 17.33 -22.66
CA GLY A 700 -10.31 18.04 -22.06
C GLY A 700 -10.58 17.55 -20.64
N THR A 701 -11.85 17.49 -20.23
CA THR A 701 -12.24 17.05 -18.90
C THR A 701 -13.04 15.76 -19.00
N LEU A 702 -12.68 14.78 -18.17
CA LEU A 702 -13.55 13.68 -17.77
C LEU A 702 -14.07 14.00 -16.39
N ALA A 703 -15.39 14.10 -16.22
CA ALA A 703 -16.00 14.45 -14.95
C ALA A 703 -16.87 13.30 -14.42
N ILE A 704 -16.76 13.00 -13.13
CA ILE A 704 -17.55 11.99 -12.43
C ILE A 704 -18.50 12.68 -11.47
N GLY A 705 -19.78 12.28 -11.51
CA GLY A 705 -20.86 12.87 -10.71
C GLY A 705 -21.39 14.21 -11.21
N GLU A 706 -20.99 14.65 -12.41
CA GLU A 706 -21.20 16.04 -12.87
C GLU A 706 -22.67 16.51 -12.79
N TRP A 707 -22.88 17.62 -12.09
CA TRP A 707 -24.17 18.30 -12.04
C TRP A 707 -24.32 19.31 -13.19
N GLY A 708 -25.48 19.30 -13.86
CA GLY A 708 -25.75 20.16 -15.03
C GLY A 708 -27.23 20.16 -15.42
N PRO A 709 -27.58 19.97 -16.71
CA PRO A 709 -28.98 19.82 -17.15
C PRO A 709 -29.71 18.64 -16.48
N THR A 710 -28.93 17.61 -16.12
CA THR A 710 -29.33 16.46 -15.30
C THR A 710 -28.69 16.61 -13.92
N ALA A 711 -29.34 16.13 -12.86
CA ALA A 711 -28.74 16.15 -11.53
C ALA A 711 -27.52 15.23 -11.44
N GLY A 712 -26.56 15.54 -10.57
CA GLY A 712 -25.36 14.74 -10.36
C GLY A 712 -25.64 13.48 -9.54
N PHE A 713 -24.75 12.50 -9.62
CA PHE A 713 -24.83 11.29 -8.82
C PHE A 713 -24.77 11.61 -7.31
N LYS A 714 -25.68 11.03 -6.52
CA LYS A 714 -25.67 11.11 -5.05
C LYS A 714 -25.43 9.71 -4.48
N GLY A 715 -24.34 9.52 -3.75
CA GLY A 715 -23.96 8.24 -3.17
C GLY A 715 -22.44 8.10 -2.99
N TRP A 716 -22.00 6.92 -2.56
CA TRP A 716 -20.57 6.61 -2.52
C TRP A 716 -20.09 6.12 -3.89
N ILE A 717 -18.87 6.52 -4.24
CA ILE A 717 -18.12 5.97 -5.37
C ILE A 717 -16.76 5.48 -4.90
N ASP A 718 -16.25 4.46 -5.58
CA ASP A 718 -14.92 3.91 -5.30
C ASP A 718 -14.31 3.21 -6.53
N GLU A 719 -12.98 2.97 -6.48
CA GLU A 719 -12.22 2.14 -7.43
C GLU A 719 -12.47 2.52 -8.90
N PHE A 720 -12.44 3.83 -9.22
CA PHE A 720 -12.61 4.32 -10.59
C PHE A 720 -11.35 4.04 -11.44
N LYS A 721 -11.52 3.24 -12.49
CA LYS A 721 -10.41 2.79 -13.34
C LYS A 721 -10.65 3.09 -14.79
N VAL A 722 -9.59 3.48 -15.48
CA VAL A 722 -9.51 3.60 -16.93
C VAL A 722 -8.20 2.98 -17.38
N LEU A 723 -8.27 1.95 -18.23
CA LEU A 723 -7.11 1.25 -18.78
C LEU A 723 -7.09 1.39 -20.30
N ALA A 724 -5.92 1.66 -20.87
CA ALA A 724 -5.73 1.88 -22.30
C ALA A 724 -5.41 0.59 -23.07
N HIS A 725 -6.16 -0.46 -22.74
CA HIS A 725 -6.21 -1.74 -23.43
C HIS A 725 -7.54 -2.44 -23.09
N ASP A 726 -7.86 -3.50 -23.82
CA ASP A 726 -9.00 -4.35 -23.48
C ASP A 726 -8.67 -5.30 -22.32
N VAL A 727 -9.70 -5.74 -21.59
CA VAL A 727 -9.57 -6.73 -20.51
C VAL A 727 -10.20 -8.05 -20.91
N ASN A 728 -9.58 -9.16 -20.53
CA ASN A 728 -10.20 -10.47 -20.68
C ASN A 728 -11.38 -10.61 -19.67
N PRO A 729 -12.27 -11.60 -19.84
CA PRO A 729 -13.42 -11.75 -18.95
C PRO A 729 -13.08 -11.98 -17.47
N GLU A 730 -11.98 -12.66 -17.15
CA GLU A 730 -11.55 -12.88 -15.76
C GLU A 730 -11.06 -11.57 -15.12
N VAL A 731 -10.23 -10.80 -15.82
CA VAL A 731 -9.74 -9.51 -15.35
C VAL A 731 -10.89 -8.50 -15.16
N ALA A 732 -11.88 -8.52 -16.06
CA ALA A 732 -13.11 -7.74 -15.87
C ALA A 732 -13.84 -8.10 -14.57
N CYS A 733 -13.93 -9.39 -14.24
CA CYS A 733 -14.50 -9.86 -12.99
C CYS A 733 -13.62 -9.50 -11.77
N ASN A 734 -12.29 -9.56 -11.90
CA ASN A 734 -11.34 -9.15 -10.85
C ASN A 734 -11.44 -7.64 -10.53
N HIS A 735 -11.67 -6.80 -11.54
CA HIS A 735 -11.92 -5.37 -11.34
C HIS A 735 -13.25 -5.11 -10.62
N ALA A 736 -14.22 -6.01 -10.75
CA ALA A 736 -15.44 -6.04 -9.94
C ALA A 736 -15.28 -6.84 -8.63
N HIS A 737 -14.06 -7.07 -8.14
CA HIS A 737 -13.78 -7.78 -6.88
C HIS A 737 -14.35 -9.21 -6.82
N GLY A 738 -14.51 -9.87 -7.96
CA GLY A 738 -14.93 -11.27 -8.08
C GLY A 738 -13.95 -12.13 -8.86
N THR A 739 -14.28 -13.41 -9.05
CA THR A 739 -13.59 -14.34 -9.97
C THR A 739 -14.60 -15.12 -10.80
N LEU A 740 -14.27 -15.51 -12.04
CA LEU A 740 -15.19 -16.28 -12.87
C LEU A 740 -15.28 -17.73 -12.41
N VAL A 741 -16.52 -18.20 -12.30
CA VAL A 741 -16.85 -19.59 -12.03
C VAL A 741 -17.71 -20.18 -13.14
N ARG A 742 -17.39 -21.41 -13.54
CA ARG A 742 -18.30 -22.29 -14.28
C ARG A 742 -19.29 -22.90 -13.29
N ILE A 743 -20.55 -22.94 -13.68
CA ILE A 743 -21.62 -23.51 -12.87
C ILE A 743 -21.85 -24.94 -13.33
N ASP A 744 -21.51 -25.89 -12.46
CA ASP A 744 -21.70 -27.31 -12.71
C ASP A 744 -23.07 -27.75 -12.17
N GLU A 745 -23.29 -27.62 -10.86
CA GLU A 745 -24.52 -28.03 -10.16
C GLU A 745 -24.84 -27.06 -9.00
N ASN A 746 -25.16 -25.81 -9.30
CA ASN A 746 -25.58 -24.81 -8.30
C ASN A 746 -26.81 -24.02 -8.76
N PRO A 747 -28.02 -24.28 -8.20
CA PRO A 747 -29.25 -23.62 -8.63
C PRO A 747 -29.23 -22.10 -8.44
N GLY A 748 -28.69 -21.60 -7.32
CA GLY A 748 -28.65 -20.17 -7.01
C GLY A 748 -27.79 -19.40 -8.01
N TRP A 749 -26.60 -19.90 -8.31
CA TRP A 749 -25.72 -19.30 -9.32
C TRP A 749 -26.21 -19.53 -10.75
N SER A 750 -26.91 -20.63 -11.02
CA SER A 750 -27.58 -20.85 -12.31
C SER A 750 -28.62 -19.78 -12.61
N GLU A 751 -29.41 -19.37 -11.61
CA GLU A 751 -30.39 -18.27 -11.74
C GLU A 751 -29.72 -16.92 -11.99
N ILE A 752 -28.56 -16.67 -11.38
CA ILE A 752 -27.77 -15.45 -11.62
C ILE A 752 -27.22 -15.46 -13.05
N ALA A 753 -26.55 -16.54 -13.47
CA ALA A 753 -25.99 -16.68 -14.80
C ALA A 753 -27.04 -16.59 -15.93
N ALA A 754 -28.27 -17.06 -15.67
CA ALA A 754 -29.38 -16.99 -16.62
C ALA A 754 -29.82 -15.56 -16.95
N ARG A 755 -29.43 -14.55 -16.15
CA ARG A 755 -29.73 -13.13 -16.40
C ARG A 755 -28.88 -12.53 -17.52
N TYR A 756 -27.79 -13.19 -17.89
CA TYR A 756 -26.83 -12.71 -18.89
C TYR A 756 -27.07 -13.38 -20.25
N PRO A 757 -26.81 -12.67 -21.36
CA PRO A 757 -27.08 -13.17 -22.70
C PRO A 757 -26.16 -14.35 -23.08
N ALA A 758 -26.63 -15.22 -23.97
CA ALA A 758 -25.88 -16.42 -24.38
C ALA A 758 -24.48 -16.09 -24.92
N TRP A 759 -24.35 -15.01 -25.71
CA TRP A 759 -23.06 -14.61 -26.29
C TRP A 759 -22.00 -14.27 -25.22
N ALA A 760 -22.40 -13.81 -24.03
CA ALA A 760 -21.46 -13.53 -22.95
C ALA A 760 -20.90 -14.82 -22.33
N HIS A 761 -21.73 -15.86 -22.22
CA HIS A 761 -21.27 -17.20 -21.83
C HIS A 761 -20.36 -17.80 -22.90
N ASP A 762 -20.70 -17.63 -24.19
CA ASP A 762 -19.87 -18.09 -25.30
C ASP A 762 -18.49 -17.40 -25.31
N GLU A 763 -18.44 -16.13 -24.93
CA GLU A 763 -17.18 -15.37 -24.81
C GLU A 763 -16.28 -15.93 -23.68
N VAL A 764 -16.86 -16.22 -22.51
CA VAL A 764 -16.13 -16.87 -21.41
C VAL A 764 -15.70 -18.28 -21.80
N ALA A 765 -16.58 -19.06 -22.42
CA ALA A 765 -16.26 -20.41 -22.90
C ALA A 765 -15.12 -20.38 -23.91
N ALA A 766 -15.13 -19.43 -24.85
CA ALA A 766 -14.05 -19.26 -25.81
C ALA A 766 -12.72 -18.89 -25.12
N ALA A 767 -12.74 -17.97 -24.17
CA ALA A 767 -11.56 -17.57 -23.40
C ALA A 767 -10.99 -18.71 -22.53
N ALA A 768 -11.86 -19.54 -21.95
CA ALA A 768 -11.48 -20.68 -21.12
C ALA A 768 -11.07 -21.93 -21.92
N GLY A 769 -11.23 -21.93 -23.26
CA GLY A 769 -11.01 -23.12 -24.09
C GLY A 769 -12.13 -24.17 -24.03
N ASP A 770 -13.29 -23.79 -23.50
CA ASP A 770 -14.47 -24.62 -23.24
C ASP A 770 -15.55 -24.53 -24.35
N ALA A 771 -15.20 -24.07 -25.56
CA ALA A 771 -16.14 -23.66 -26.63
C ALA A 771 -17.09 -24.75 -27.20
N GLY A 772 -17.28 -25.88 -26.52
CA GLY A 772 -18.04 -27.05 -26.98
C GLY A 772 -19.41 -27.31 -26.33
N PHE A 773 -19.80 -26.66 -25.23
CA PHE A 773 -21.05 -27.05 -24.53
C PHE A 773 -21.71 -25.85 -23.85
N GLY A 774 -23.05 -25.84 -23.74
CA GLY A 774 -23.88 -24.78 -23.15
C GLY A 774 -23.70 -24.58 -21.63
N ALA A 775 -22.45 -24.52 -21.19
CA ALA A 775 -22.01 -24.17 -19.86
C ALA A 775 -22.49 -22.75 -19.51
N ARG A 776 -22.68 -22.54 -18.22
CA ARG A 776 -23.07 -21.26 -17.66
C ARG A 776 -21.96 -20.77 -16.76
N TYR A 777 -21.67 -19.48 -16.87
CA TYR A 777 -20.65 -18.81 -16.09
C TYR A 777 -21.25 -17.65 -15.31
N ALA A 778 -20.60 -17.30 -14.21
CA ALA A 778 -20.91 -16.09 -13.47
C ALA A 778 -19.61 -15.49 -12.92
N CYS A 779 -19.60 -14.18 -12.73
CA CYS A 779 -18.65 -13.56 -11.83
C CYS A 779 -19.11 -13.84 -10.40
N PHE A 780 -18.33 -14.59 -9.63
CA PHE A 780 -18.60 -14.85 -8.22
C PHE A 780 -18.13 -13.65 -7.41
N HIS A 781 -19.07 -12.91 -6.83
CA HIS A 781 -18.84 -11.73 -6.01
C HIS A 781 -19.86 -11.65 -4.86
N ASP A 782 -19.51 -10.93 -3.81
CA ASP A 782 -20.39 -10.56 -2.69
C ASP A 782 -19.87 -9.25 -2.08
N TYR A 783 -20.68 -8.19 -2.15
CA TYR A 783 -20.31 -6.86 -1.67
C TYR A 783 -20.95 -6.50 -0.32
N SER A 784 -21.43 -7.51 0.42
CA SER A 784 -22.06 -7.30 1.73
C SER A 784 -21.04 -7.06 2.86
N ALA A 785 -19.81 -7.56 2.70
CA ALA A 785 -18.71 -7.39 3.63
C ALA A 785 -17.35 -7.57 2.93
N ASP A 786 -16.26 -7.16 3.59
CA ASP A 786 -14.92 -7.51 3.13
C ASP A 786 -14.75 -9.02 3.07
N TYR A 787 -14.09 -9.50 2.02
CA TYR A 787 -13.79 -10.91 1.84
C TYR A 787 -15.03 -11.83 1.93
N ALA A 788 -16.23 -11.35 1.61
CA ALA A 788 -17.42 -12.19 1.55
C ALA A 788 -17.39 -13.16 0.35
N ALA A 789 -16.73 -12.79 -0.75
CA ALA A 789 -16.43 -13.66 -1.89
C ALA A 789 -14.95 -13.55 -2.26
N HIS A 790 -14.26 -14.70 -2.35
CA HIS A 790 -12.82 -14.79 -2.60
C HIS A 790 -12.41 -16.18 -3.11
N LEU A 791 -11.14 -16.35 -3.49
CA LEU A 791 -10.64 -17.58 -4.10
C LEU A 791 -10.69 -18.83 -3.20
N ALA A 792 -10.81 -18.65 -1.87
CA ALA A 792 -10.84 -19.75 -0.92
C ALA A 792 -12.26 -20.14 -0.45
N ASN A 793 -13.31 -19.46 -0.92
CA ASN A 793 -14.70 -19.75 -0.53
C ASN A 793 -15.65 -19.90 -1.73
N LEU A 794 -15.14 -20.39 -2.86
CA LEU A 794 -15.96 -20.61 -4.06
C LEU A 794 -17.19 -21.48 -3.73
N PRO A 795 -18.39 -21.16 -4.27
CA PRO A 795 -19.61 -21.89 -3.98
C PRO A 795 -19.52 -23.36 -4.41
N ALA A 796 -20.05 -24.26 -3.58
CA ALA A 796 -20.17 -25.68 -3.95
C ALA A 796 -20.95 -25.85 -5.27
N GLY A 797 -20.55 -26.82 -6.09
CA GLY A 797 -21.16 -27.04 -7.42
C GLY A 797 -20.71 -26.02 -8.48
N THR A 798 -19.61 -25.29 -8.22
CA THR A 798 -18.96 -24.41 -9.20
C THR A 798 -17.48 -24.75 -9.32
N GLY A 799 -16.86 -24.37 -10.44
CA GLY A 799 -15.42 -24.53 -10.68
C GLY A 799 -14.80 -23.24 -11.21
N SER A 800 -13.65 -22.83 -10.67
CA SER A 800 -12.93 -21.65 -11.19
C SER A 800 -12.43 -21.90 -12.62
N VAL A 801 -12.57 -20.90 -13.48
CA VAL A 801 -11.99 -20.90 -14.84
C VAL A 801 -10.85 -19.88 -15.00
N ARG A 802 -10.48 -19.19 -13.92
CA ARG A 802 -9.43 -18.17 -13.87
C ARG A 802 -8.14 -18.60 -14.54
N ALA A 803 -7.60 -19.75 -14.14
CA ALA A 803 -6.32 -20.24 -14.65
C ALA A 803 -6.37 -20.55 -16.15
N ALA A 804 -7.50 -21.06 -16.65
CA ALA A 804 -7.68 -21.35 -18.07
C ALA A 804 -7.74 -20.08 -18.93
N ILE A 805 -8.24 -18.97 -18.36
CA ILE A 805 -8.35 -17.67 -19.06
C ILE A 805 -7.04 -16.88 -18.95
N ASN A 806 -6.46 -16.76 -17.76
CA ASN A 806 -5.27 -15.92 -17.54
C ASN A 806 -3.97 -16.61 -17.96
N PHE A 807 -3.92 -17.95 -17.91
CA PHE A 807 -2.75 -18.76 -18.26
C PHE A 807 -3.14 -19.95 -19.15
N PRO A 808 -3.72 -19.70 -20.35
CA PRO A 808 -4.17 -20.75 -21.26
C PRO A 808 -3.05 -21.70 -21.72
N GLU A 809 -1.80 -21.27 -21.63
CA GLU A 809 -0.60 -22.08 -21.88
C GLU A 809 -0.40 -23.23 -20.86
N GLY A 810 -1.17 -23.22 -19.78
CA GLY A 810 -1.21 -24.25 -18.75
C GLY A 810 -0.42 -23.88 -17.49
N PRO A 811 -0.61 -24.67 -16.41
CA PRO A 811 0.06 -24.42 -15.15
C PRO A 811 1.57 -24.69 -15.24
N LEU A 812 2.32 -24.15 -14.28
CA LEU A 812 3.67 -24.62 -14.02
C LEU A 812 3.64 -26.12 -13.63
N ARG A 813 4.63 -26.88 -14.10
CA ARG A 813 4.81 -28.29 -13.75
C ARG A 813 6.24 -28.54 -13.30
N ALA A 814 6.42 -29.50 -12.40
CA ALA A 814 7.75 -29.89 -11.95
C ALA A 814 8.51 -30.66 -13.05
N GLY A 815 9.82 -30.42 -13.19
CA GLY A 815 10.68 -31.13 -14.13
C GLY A 815 10.61 -30.66 -15.58
N VAL A 816 9.81 -29.62 -15.88
CA VAL A 816 9.69 -29.05 -17.23
C VAL A 816 9.92 -27.53 -17.20
N PRO A 817 10.36 -26.94 -18.32
CA PRO A 817 10.46 -25.48 -18.42
C PRO A 817 9.14 -24.77 -18.18
N ARG A 818 9.23 -23.54 -17.69
CA ARG A 818 8.08 -22.62 -17.67
C ARG A 818 7.46 -22.49 -19.07
N PRO A 819 6.13 -22.43 -19.18
CA PRO A 819 5.45 -22.18 -20.45
C PRO A 819 5.93 -20.91 -21.14
N ASP A 820 5.68 -20.83 -22.45
CA ASP A 820 5.91 -19.59 -23.20
C ASP A 820 4.68 -18.69 -23.08
N SER A 821 4.85 -17.55 -22.42
CA SER A 821 3.78 -16.56 -22.22
C SER A 821 3.96 -15.33 -23.11
N THR A 822 4.87 -15.34 -24.11
CA THR A 822 5.15 -14.16 -24.95
C THR A 822 3.96 -13.71 -25.81
N GLY A 823 3.01 -14.61 -26.07
CA GLY A 823 1.74 -14.32 -26.74
C GLY A 823 0.55 -14.12 -25.79
N ASN A 824 0.76 -14.20 -24.47
CA ASN A 824 -0.32 -14.11 -23.49
C ASN A 824 -0.67 -12.64 -23.22
N ALA A 825 -1.85 -12.20 -23.69
CA ALA A 825 -2.32 -10.83 -23.54
C ALA A 825 -2.43 -10.38 -22.08
N PHE A 826 -2.78 -11.28 -21.15
CA PHE A 826 -2.83 -10.97 -19.72
C PHE A 826 -1.44 -10.62 -19.19
N CYS A 827 -0.42 -11.44 -19.47
CA CYS A 827 0.96 -11.17 -19.05
C CYS A 827 1.54 -9.90 -19.70
N LEU A 828 1.15 -9.58 -20.93
CA LEU A 828 1.60 -8.39 -21.65
C LEU A 828 1.05 -7.07 -21.07
N ASN A 829 0.09 -7.13 -20.14
CA ASN A 829 -0.35 -5.95 -19.38
C ASN A 829 0.70 -5.50 -18.37
N CYS A 830 1.57 -6.38 -17.87
CA CYS A 830 2.67 -6.01 -16.97
C CYS A 830 4.03 -6.03 -17.67
N HIS A 831 4.20 -6.94 -18.65
CA HIS A 831 5.46 -7.14 -19.33
C HIS A 831 5.53 -6.39 -20.65
N HIS A 832 6.55 -5.56 -20.82
CA HIS A 832 6.69 -4.72 -22.01
C HIS A 832 8.13 -4.53 -22.45
N ALA A 833 8.33 -4.02 -23.66
CA ALA A 833 9.67 -3.90 -24.28
C ALA A 833 10.65 -2.99 -23.52
N LYS A 834 10.15 -2.10 -22.65
CA LYS A 834 10.96 -1.21 -21.79
C LYS A 834 10.97 -1.66 -20.33
N GLY A 835 10.37 -2.81 -20.02
CA GLY A 835 10.25 -3.32 -18.67
C GLY A 835 11.61 -3.65 -18.07
N LYS A 836 11.74 -3.43 -16.77
CA LYS A 836 12.97 -3.62 -15.98
C LYS A 836 12.72 -4.64 -14.87
N GLY A 837 13.79 -5.14 -14.24
CA GLY A 837 13.66 -5.94 -13.01
C GLY A 837 12.72 -7.15 -13.11
N GLY A 838 12.72 -7.86 -14.24
CA GLY A 838 11.82 -9.00 -14.47
C GLY A 838 10.51 -8.66 -15.19
N LEU A 839 10.21 -7.39 -15.48
CA LEU A 839 9.03 -6.96 -16.25
C LEU A 839 9.29 -6.85 -17.77
N SER A 840 10.42 -7.36 -18.27
CA SER A 840 10.71 -7.35 -19.70
C SER A 840 9.94 -8.46 -20.43
N LEU A 841 9.85 -8.36 -21.77
CA LEU A 841 9.27 -9.43 -22.60
C LEU A 841 10.08 -10.73 -22.54
N GLU A 842 11.39 -10.66 -22.28
CA GLU A 842 12.23 -11.86 -22.13
C GLU A 842 11.82 -12.70 -20.91
N ALA A 843 11.28 -12.05 -19.87
CA ALA A 843 10.81 -12.76 -18.69
C ALA A 843 9.66 -13.74 -19.03
N LEU A 844 8.91 -13.51 -20.11
CA LEU A 844 7.83 -14.37 -20.59
C LEU A 844 8.28 -15.50 -21.52
N ALA A 845 9.50 -15.41 -22.08
CA ALA A 845 9.98 -16.36 -23.07
C ALA A 845 10.31 -17.72 -22.44
N ARG A 846 9.99 -18.81 -23.14
CA ARG A 846 10.35 -20.15 -22.67
C ARG A 846 11.87 -20.36 -22.69
N ARG A 847 12.41 -20.92 -21.59
CA ARG A 847 13.82 -21.34 -21.48
C ARG A 847 13.89 -22.87 -21.52
N ALA A 848 14.06 -23.43 -22.73
CA ALA A 848 13.87 -24.86 -22.98
C ALA A 848 14.73 -25.81 -22.12
N ASP A 849 15.90 -25.35 -21.67
CA ASP A 849 16.85 -26.16 -20.90
C ASP A 849 16.83 -25.84 -19.38
N VAL A 850 15.87 -25.02 -18.93
CA VAL A 850 15.75 -24.59 -17.52
C VAL A 850 14.39 -25.04 -16.97
N PRO A 851 14.34 -26.10 -16.14
CA PRO A 851 13.12 -26.51 -15.45
C PRO A 851 12.56 -25.41 -14.53
N ALA A 852 11.25 -25.40 -14.31
CA ALA A 852 10.56 -24.36 -13.53
C ALA A 852 11.11 -24.24 -12.10
N GLU A 853 11.50 -25.36 -11.48
CA GLU A 853 12.01 -25.45 -10.10
C GLU A 853 13.35 -24.74 -9.88
N VAL A 854 14.16 -24.56 -10.92
CA VAL A 854 15.47 -23.89 -10.86
C VAL A 854 15.51 -22.61 -11.71
N ASP A 855 14.38 -22.22 -12.29
CA ASP A 855 14.27 -20.97 -13.03
C ASP A 855 14.27 -19.78 -12.05
N PRO A 856 15.22 -18.83 -12.17
CA PRO A 856 15.31 -17.69 -11.27
C PRO A 856 14.13 -16.72 -11.40
N ARG A 857 13.31 -16.83 -12.46
CA ARG A 857 12.14 -15.97 -12.71
C ARG A 857 10.93 -16.37 -11.87
N ARG A 858 11.06 -16.36 -10.54
CA ARG A 858 9.94 -16.66 -9.64
C ARG A 858 8.93 -15.51 -9.63
N GLN A 859 7.66 -15.85 -9.67
CA GLN A 859 6.55 -14.91 -9.60
C GLN A 859 6.28 -14.51 -8.14
N PRO A 860 5.69 -13.34 -7.87
CA PRO A 860 5.41 -12.86 -6.51
C PRO A 860 4.61 -13.83 -5.62
N HIS A 861 3.79 -14.71 -6.20
CA HIS A 861 3.01 -15.70 -5.45
C HIS A 861 3.70 -17.05 -5.26
N GLN A 862 4.85 -17.29 -5.91
CA GLN A 862 5.60 -18.52 -5.72
C GLN A 862 6.40 -18.43 -4.41
N PRO A 863 6.35 -19.46 -3.55
CA PRO A 863 7.21 -19.51 -2.36
C PRO A 863 8.69 -19.60 -2.78
N PRO A 864 9.66 -19.46 -1.85
CA PRO A 864 11.06 -19.73 -2.12
C PRO A 864 11.27 -21.08 -2.81
N ALA A 865 12.24 -21.14 -3.73
CA ALA A 865 12.52 -22.37 -4.48
C ALA A 865 12.96 -23.52 -3.57
N ARG A 866 13.64 -23.16 -2.47
CA ARG A 866 14.33 -24.07 -1.57
C ARG A 866 13.90 -23.85 -0.14
N VAL A 867 13.89 -24.95 0.61
CA VAL A 867 13.69 -25.00 2.05
C VAL A 867 14.86 -25.72 2.70
N PHE A 868 15.20 -25.30 3.91
CA PHE A 868 16.37 -25.79 4.64
C PHE A 868 15.96 -26.36 6.01
N GLY A 869 16.92 -26.95 6.73
CA GLY A 869 16.70 -27.53 8.05
C GLY A 869 15.95 -28.87 8.03
N ASN A 870 15.25 -29.17 9.11
CA ASN A 870 14.40 -30.34 9.24
C ASN A 870 13.08 -30.13 8.49
N ILE A 871 12.68 -31.15 7.73
CA ILE A 871 11.42 -31.20 6.97
C ILE A 871 10.54 -32.30 7.57
N PRO A 872 9.45 -31.95 8.29
CA PRO A 872 8.54 -32.95 8.84
C PRO A 872 7.87 -33.80 7.76
N GLY A 873 7.54 -35.05 8.12
CA GLY A 873 6.78 -35.93 7.24
C GLY A 873 5.38 -35.37 6.97
N GLY A 874 5.00 -35.26 5.71
CA GLY A 874 3.71 -34.69 5.29
C GLY A 874 3.56 -33.19 5.56
N TRP A 875 4.66 -32.45 5.73
CA TRP A 875 4.65 -31.01 6.00
C TRP A 875 3.83 -30.18 5.00
N ILE A 876 3.91 -30.50 3.71
CA ILE A 876 3.08 -29.91 2.66
C ILE A 876 2.02 -30.94 2.25
N ALA A 877 0.76 -30.60 2.45
CA ALA A 877 -0.36 -31.43 2.04
C ALA A 877 -0.43 -31.57 0.50
N PRO A 878 -0.88 -32.73 -0.02
CA PRO A 878 -1.17 -32.88 -1.45
C PRO A 878 -2.18 -31.84 -1.95
N GLY A 879 -2.00 -31.41 -3.20
CA GLY A 879 -2.85 -30.42 -3.85
C GLY A 879 -2.75 -30.60 -5.37
N PRO A 880 -2.41 -29.55 -6.14
CA PRO A 880 -2.03 -29.71 -7.55
C PRO A 880 -0.83 -30.64 -7.73
N GLY A 881 0.13 -30.59 -6.81
CA GLY A 881 1.27 -31.51 -6.70
C GLY A 881 1.05 -32.62 -5.68
N PRO A 882 1.98 -33.58 -5.59
CA PRO A 882 1.85 -34.77 -4.74
C PRO A 882 1.97 -34.49 -3.23
N GLY A 883 2.37 -33.29 -2.81
CA GLY A 883 2.73 -33.00 -1.42
C GLY A 883 4.16 -33.43 -1.07
N SER A 884 4.62 -33.07 0.13
CA SER A 884 5.95 -33.47 0.62
C SER A 884 5.97 -34.96 1.02
N PRO A 885 7.15 -35.60 1.11
CA PRO A 885 7.28 -36.99 1.52
C PRO A 885 6.60 -37.31 2.86
N ALA A 886 6.06 -38.52 3.01
CA ALA A 886 5.39 -38.95 4.24
C ALA A 886 6.36 -39.15 5.42
N GLU A 887 7.61 -39.51 5.14
CA GLU A 887 8.68 -39.58 6.14
C GLU A 887 9.43 -38.25 6.20
N GLY A 888 9.69 -37.77 7.42
CA GLY A 888 10.49 -36.57 7.62
C GLY A 888 11.96 -36.81 7.31
N PHE A 889 12.67 -35.75 6.91
CA PHE A 889 14.08 -35.82 6.55
C PHE A 889 14.79 -34.48 6.81
N GLN A 890 16.12 -34.49 6.85
CA GLN A 890 16.93 -33.27 6.88
C GLN A 890 17.22 -32.83 5.44
N ALA A 891 16.91 -31.57 5.12
CA ALA A 891 17.24 -31.01 3.82
C ALA A 891 18.77 -31.06 3.58
N PRO A 892 19.22 -31.30 2.33
CA PRO A 892 20.64 -31.26 2.01
C PRO A 892 21.20 -29.83 2.16
N PRO A 893 22.53 -29.63 2.21
CA PRO A 893 23.13 -28.31 2.37
C PRO A 893 22.67 -27.28 1.32
N GLU A 894 22.45 -27.71 0.08
CA GLU A 894 21.90 -26.87 -0.99
C GLU A 894 20.39 -26.62 -0.88
N GLY A 895 19.71 -27.14 0.15
CA GLY A 895 18.26 -27.03 0.35
C GLY A 895 17.46 -28.00 -0.51
N ALA A 896 16.26 -28.35 -0.04
CA ALA A 896 15.31 -29.18 -0.79
C ALA A 896 14.41 -28.32 -1.68
N LEU A 897 14.21 -28.73 -2.94
CA LEU A 897 13.32 -28.03 -3.86
C LEU A 897 11.85 -28.26 -3.49
N VAL A 898 11.07 -27.18 -3.41
CA VAL A 898 9.66 -27.21 -2.99
C VAL A 898 8.71 -27.49 -4.16
N ASP A 899 9.07 -27.00 -5.35
CA ASP A 899 8.21 -27.07 -6.54
C ASP A 899 7.81 -28.52 -6.93
N PRO A 900 8.66 -29.56 -6.80
CA PRO A 900 8.24 -30.95 -6.99
C PRO A 900 7.12 -31.44 -6.07
N TRP A 901 6.88 -30.77 -4.94
CA TRP A 901 5.80 -31.08 -3.99
C TRP A 901 4.52 -30.29 -4.30
N LEU A 902 4.67 -29.06 -4.82
CA LEU A 902 3.57 -28.12 -5.05
C LEU A 902 2.96 -28.22 -6.46
N LEU A 903 3.80 -28.51 -7.45
CA LEU A 903 3.41 -28.51 -8.85
C LEU A 903 3.02 -29.92 -9.32
N PRO A 904 2.07 -30.04 -10.27
CA PRO A 904 1.82 -31.30 -10.95
C PRO A 904 3.07 -31.80 -11.67
N GLY A 905 3.18 -33.13 -11.84
CA GLY A 905 4.27 -33.76 -12.59
C GLY A 905 4.27 -33.40 -14.07
N GLY A 906 5.47 -33.24 -14.63
CA GLY A 906 5.75 -32.96 -16.05
C GLY A 906 5.23 -34.01 -17.01
#